data_AF-A0A7V6B5S8-F1
#
_entry.id   AF-A0A7V6B5S8-F1
#
_cell.length_a   1.000
_cell.length_b   1.000
_cell.length_c   1.000
_cell.angle_alpha   90.00
_cell.angle_beta   90.00
_cell.angle_gamma   90.00
#
_symmetry.space_group_name_H-M   'P 1'
#
loop_
_entity.id
_entity.type
_entity.pdbx_description
1 polymer ?
#
loop_
_entity_poly.entity_id
_entity_poly.type
_entity_poly.pdbx_seq_one_letter_code
_entity_poly.pdbx_strand_id
1 'polypeptide(L)'
;MVKFDLHAKPFAEIPFPNNVATRQDPTSPTGRRLNISLDATTNIERKMRMRADQTMDGFGIFSPIMVSFDAPLDVENIRERHTKNHDFQDDCVLLVNVDPKSKGYGEFVELDLGQGNYPLGIEWPFQYWDQDEHRDSPNLLFETRDEDTNNNGVLDPYEDTDFDGVLDKPNTFSGKPVPLVTPDNVKEFLSGQDRPIDDLITFYEKETNTLIAWPVYPLREKTTYAVVLTKHLKGLDGEPVRSPFPYINHLDQTEELRPLVGLLPKIGMSLDDVQFAWSFTTQSIVDELYWIRAGLYGHGPLKFLASQYPPDLKPKVVRDKDESGHLPEKPYILPNDLALPIFDLAGPLLGYPPEVVKALKDDISFIDHWVLGEFTSPNFLVDRDGIATPMYPADDNEMFEIDLNTGRAVHGPGRVSFICAVPKETPEHHQPFPVMIYGHGFSGAPFEVFGFAGRYAQFGYAVCGLDAVGHGLALPSDEGIPYDQIVPQALAGLGLLQFYEAFKGGRIRDLDNDGMITAFDNGGDFWSYDMFHLRDNVRQTVVDHIQFIRILRSLGNLKWDFDTNGDGKADDLMGDFDGDGRIDFGGAQNQKFVVWGQSMGGIVTEVLAGVEPTISAATPISGGGGLIHIGLRTTNPGVPEGALMPLMGPFIVFSPLGDAFDSVEIAIMINDLHREYRDGPRGWPHYYPVATTTNLKPGDSVIVRNQSKGVESRAFRHPDGRGFRVSIPADALSAVEKRGLLGLRDGDRVKVPVICEDWTADVDEEGHRVGEARCITSDPKRSLLFGDHIVIEIYDGLDGKLKQVIDTFEKRVDFQGAIFPAGAPLVAIGPGLGHPRNTPDFRKTMAFAAMILEKGDPIAYARYYGLERLDFSYDKDALPQTNIIIYHSIGDANVPVSASIALARAAGILSEDKNDALLKHHVGEGVEGFFRATSKKYSVRDWARQECKRRLSDPRWPNEWDGAWQTIEPPLPLPVHVDADNLDSGVDEHGEPNIDPPIRAQRETDFGVMALRLPYLNPMGSHGVEPSNPTRMFNINNFVMNQIGVFASSDGKILMDDPCLALPRCPSNTECCSRLPESVIDIANKTPDPKDQCK
;
A
#
# COMPACT_ATOMS: atom_id res chain seq x y z
N MET A 1 -6.02 2.85 -37.84
CA MET A 1 -7.01 1.77 -37.67
C MET A 1 -6.82 1.21 -36.27
N VAL A 2 -7.90 0.84 -35.59
CA VAL A 2 -7.81 0.12 -34.31
C VAL A 2 -7.19 -1.27 -34.56
N LYS A 3 -6.22 -1.68 -33.75
CA LYS A 3 -5.66 -3.03 -33.80
C LYS A 3 -6.60 -4.04 -33.16
N PHE A 4 -6.76 -5.21 -33.79
CA PHE A 4 -7.62 -6.28 -33.30
C PHE A 4 -7.11 -7.65 -33.78
N ASP A 5 -6.29 -8.31 -32.95
CA ASP A 5 -5.77 -9.66 -33.17
C ASP A 5 -6.01 -10.55 -31.95
N LEU A 6 -6.98 -11.47 -32.07
CA LEU A 6 -7.31 -12.45 -31.03
C LEU A 6 -6.28 -13.57 -30.90
N HIS A 7 -5.37 -13.71 -31.87
CA HIS A 7 -4.38 -14.77 -31.92
C HIS A 7 -2.98 -14.33 -31.48
N ALA A 8 -2.80 -13.02 -31.22
CA ALA A 8 -1.57 -12.50 -30.65
C ALA A 8 -1.21 -13.22 -29.34
N LYS A 9 0.09 -13.34 -29.08
CA LYS A 9 0.68 -14.01 -27.92
C LYS A 9 1.67 -13.09 -27.22
N PRO A 10 1.79 -13.18 -25.88
CA PRO A 10 1.05 -14.08 -25.00
C PRO A 10 -0.41 -13.65 -24.77
N PHE A 11 -0.73 -12.36 -24.91
CA PHE A 11 -2.08 -11.81 -24.85
C PHE A 11 -2.60 -11.38 -26.23
N ALA A 12 -3.93 -11.37 -26.40
CA ALA A 12 -4.57 -10.83 -27.59
C ALA A 12 -4.31 -9.32 -27.72
N GLU A 13 -4.07 -8.83 -28.93
CA GLU A 13 -3.90 -7.41 -29.24
C GLU A 13 -5.26 -6.84 -29.64
N ILE A 14 -6.12 -6.64 -28.66
CA ILE A 14 -7.46 -6.05 -28.79
C ILE A 14 -7.62 -4.93 -27.77
N PRO A 15 -8.61 -4.03 -27.93
CA PRO A 15 -8.97 -3.11 -26.86
C PRO A 15 -9.19 -3.87 -25.55
N PHE A 16 -8.67 -3.35 -24.44
CA PHE A 16 -8.77 -3.94 -23.11
C PHE A 16 -9.37 -2.91 -22.15
N PRO A 17 -10.29 -3.26 -21.24
CA PRO A 17 -11.01 -4.54 -21.15
C PRO A 17 -11.98 -4.77 -22.30
N ASN A 18 -12.33 -6.03 -22.61
CA ASN A 18 -13.27 -6.36 -23.68
C ASN A 18 -13.94 -7.74 -23.51
N ASN A 19 -15.28 -7.77 -23.60
CA ASN A 19 -16.08 -8.98 -23.44
C ASN A 19 -15.78 -10.10 -24.46
N VAL A 20 -15.12 -9.81 -25.59
CA VAL A 20 -14.62 -10.85 -26.51
C VAL A 20 -13.52 -11.71 -25.86
N ALA A 21 -12.77 -11.16 -24.90
CA ALA A 21 -11.79 -11.90 -24.09
C ALA A 21 -12.40 -12.60 -22.86
N THR A 22 -13.70 -12.93 -22.90
CA THR A 22 -14.39 -13.66 -21.83
C THR A 22 -15.13 -14.88 -22.38
N ARG A 23 -15.36 -15.87 -21.52
CA ARG A 23 -16.26 -17.00 -21.79
C ARG A 23 -17.56 -16.82 -21.03
N GLN A 24 -18.65 -17.33 -21.59
CA GLN A 24 -19.94 -17.40 -20.90
C GLN A 24 -19.87 -18.47 -19.81
N ASP A 25 -20.27 -18.11 -18.59
CA ASP A 25 -20.38 -19.02 -17.46
C ASP A 25 -21.60 -18.67 -16.60
N PRO A 26 -22.72 -19.40 -16.72
CA PRO A 26 -23.92 -19.17 -15.91
C PRO A 26 -23.72 -19.37 -14.40
N THR A 27 -22.61 -19.97 -13.98
CA THR A 27 -22.26 -20.17 -12.58
C THR A 27 -21.44 -19.03 -11.99
N SER A 28 -21.03 -18.04 -12.79
CA SER A 28 -20.38 -16.83 -12.26
C SER A 28 -21.42 -15.74 -11.95
N PRO A 29 -21.17 -14.85 -10.98
CA PRO A 29 -22.10 -13.78 -10.61
C PRO A 29 -22.52 -12.85 -11.76
N THR A 30 -21.64 -12.63 -12.74
CA THR A 30 -21.89 -11.77 -13.92
C THR A 30 -22.38 -12.54 -15.15
N GLY A 31 -22.35 -13.88 -15.11
CA GLY A 31 -22.54 -14.74 -16.28
C GLY A 31 -21.30 -14.86 -17.18
N ARG A 32 -20.15 -14.26 -16.81
CA ARG A 32 -18.89 -14.28 -17.55
C ARG A 32 -17.72 -14.74 -16.69
N ARG A 33 -16.68 -15.27 -17.33
CA ARG A 33 -15.34 -15.42 -16.74
C ARG A 33 -14.29 -14.94 -17.74
N LEU A 34 -13.19 -14.37 -17.24
CA LEU A 34 -12.06 -14.01 -18.08
C LEU A 34 -11.56 -15.24 -18.85
N ASN A 35 -11.11 -15.06 -20.08
CA ASN A 35 -10.54 -16.13 -20.91
C ASN A 35 -9.10 -15.75 -21.26
N ILE A 36 -8.16 -16.14 -20.40
CA ILE A 36 -6.78 -15.63 -20.43
C ILE A 36 -5.83 -16.72 -20.90
N SER A 37 -4.87 -16.34 -21.75
CA SER A 37 -3.80 -17.23 -22.19
C SER A 37 -2.90 -17.63 -21.03
N LEU A 38 -2.72 -18.93 -20.82
CA LEU A 38 -1.78 -19.49 -19.84
C LEU A 38 -0.33 -19.56 -20.35
N ASP A 39 -0.06 -18.98 -21.52
CA ASP A 39 1.27 -18.91 -22.11
C ASP A 39 2.08 -17.81 -21.44
N ALA A 40 3.06 -18.20 -20.64
CA ALA A 40 3.84 -17.32 -19.78
C ALA A 40 5.25 -17.91 -19.58
N THR A 41 6.25 -17.05 -19.47
CA THR A 41 7.65 -17.46 -19.35
C THR A 41 7.92 -18.13 -18.02
N THR A 42 7.41 -17.55 -16.92
CA THR A 42 7.60 -18.04 -15.56
C THR A 42 6.37 -18.82 -15.07
N ASN A 43 6.60 -19.73 -14.13
CA ASN A 43 5.54 -20.47 -13.46
C ASN A 43 4.73 -19.56 -12.54
N ILE A 44 5.36 -18.57 -11.91
CA ILE A 44 4.64 -17.59 -11.09
C ILE A 44 3.60 -16.81 -11.91
N GLU A 45 3.97 -16.34 -13.11
CA GLU A 45 3.03 -15.65 -14.00
C GLU A 45 1.93 -16.59 -14.50
N ARG A 46 2.31 -17.81 -14.88
CA ARG A 46 1.36 -18.84 -15.30
C ARG A 46 0.32 -19.12 -14.20
N LYS A 47 0.76 -19.27 -12.94
CA LYS A 47 -0.12 -19.48 -11.78
C LYS A 47 -1.07 -18.28 -11.57
N MET A 48 -0.56 -17.06 -11.64
CA MET A 48 -1.38 -15.83 -11.55
C MET A 48 -2.47 -15.80 -12.64
N ARG A 49 -2.10 -16.05 -13.90
CA ARG A 49 -3.05 -16.09 -15.02
C ARG A 49 -4.06 -17.24 -14.90
N MET A 50 -3.64 -18.39 -14.38
CA MET A 50 -4.55 -19.51 -14.07
C MET A 50 -5.58 -19.12 -13.01
N ARG A 51 -5.16 -18.48 -11.92
CA ARG A 51 -6.06 -17.98 -10.87
C ARG A 51 -7.05 -16.98 -11.43
N ALA A 52 -6.59 -16.03 -12.25
CA ALA A 52 -7.47 -15.06 -12.88
C ALA A 52 -8.49 -15.70 -13.82
N ASP A 53 -8.05 -16.61 -14.71
CA ASP A 53 -8.93 -17.34 -15.61
C ASP A 53 -10.01 -18.15 -14.87
N GLN A 54 -9.66 -18.71 -13.70
CA GLN A 54 -10.57 -19.52 -12.90
C GLN A 54 -11.53 -18.70 -12.04
N THR A 55 -11.07 -17.60 -11.44
CA THR A 55 -11.78 -16.93 -10.34
C THR A 55 -12.42 -15.61 -10.73
N MET A 56 -11.92 -14.91 -11.75
CA MET A 56 -12.42 -13.58 -12.10
C MET A 56 -13.64 -13.66 -13.00
N ASP A 57 -14.74 -13.06 -12.54
CA ASP A 57 -16.03 -13.04 -13.22
C ASP A 57 -16.25 -11.77 -14.05
N GLY A 58 -15.26 -10.90 -14.20
CA GLY A 58 -15.35 -9.72 -15.04
C GLY A 58 -14.08 -8.89 -15.01
N PHE A 59 -14.18 -7.67 -15.53
CA PHE A 59 -13.08 -6.71 -15.56
C PHE A 59 -13.13 -5.70 -14.40
N GLY A 60 -12.11 -4.85 -14.33
CA GLY A 60 -11.97 -3.91 -13.22
C GLY A 60 -12.97 -2.76 -13.28
N ILE A 61 -13.28 -2.21 -12.12
CA ILE A 61 -14.12 -1.01 -11.96
C ILE A 61 -13.30 0.29 -11.94
N PHE A 62 -11.99 0.21 -11.77
CA PHE A 62 -11.07 1.35 -11.69
C PHE A 62 -9.73 1.09 -12.40
N SER A 63 -9.64 -0.04 -13.13
CA SER A 63 -8.53 -0.37 -14.03
C SER A 63 -8.54 0.47 -15.33
N PRO A 64 -7.39 0.63 -16.01
CA PRO A 64 -7.31 1.43 -17.22
C PRO A 64 -8.01 0.77 -18.41
N ILE A 65 -8.45 1.60 -19.35
CA ILE A 65 -8.95 1.24 -20.67
C ILE A 65 -7.85 1.52 -21.69
N MET A 66 -7.41 0.49 -22.42
CA MET A 66 -6.31 0.54 -23.37
C MET A 66 -6.78 0.17 -24.77
N VAL A 67 -6.34 0.93 -25.79
CA VAL A 67 -6.60 0.61 -27.20
C VAL A 67 -5.44 1.06 -28.09
N SER A 68 -4.91 0.12 -28.88
CA SER A 68 -3.77 0.34 -29.77
C SER A 68 -4.18 0.58 -31.22
N PHE A 69 -3.34 1.31 -31.96
CA PHE A 69 -3.59 1.70 -33.35
C PHE A 69 -2.41 1.32 -34.26
N ASP A 70 -2.69 1.11 -35.55
CA ASP A 70 -1.65 0.85 -36.57
C ASP A 70 -0.81 2.07 -36.96
N ALA A 71 -1.17 3.26 -36.48
CA ALA A 71 -0.51 4.53 -36.74
C ALA A 71 -0.72 5.52 -35.57
N PRO A 72 0.14 6.55 -35.43
CA PRO A 72 0.07 7.48 -34.32
C PRO A 72 -1.18 8.38 -34.30
N LEU A 73 -1.63 8.72 -33.09
CA LEU A 73 -2.73 9.66 -32.84
C LEU A 73 -2.28 11.12 -32.70
N ASP A 74 -3.18 12.05 -32.99
CA ASP A 74 -3.03 13.46 -32.63
C ASP A 74 -3.33 13.66 -31.14
N VAL A 75 -2.30 13.50 -30.31
CA VAL A 75 -2.38 13.60 -28.85
C VAL A 75 -2.76 15.00 -28.36
N GLU A 76 -2.44 16.04 -29.13
CA GLU A 76 -2.82 17.42 -28.80
C GLU A 76 -4.33 17.59 -28.95
N ASN A 77 -4.92 17.11 -30.04
CA ASN A 77 -6.37 17.12 -30.22
C ASN A 77 -7.10 16.37 -29.09
N ILE A 78 -6.54 15.28 -28.56
CA ILE A 78 -7.12 14.56 -27.41
C ILE A 78 -7.06 15.43 -26.15
N ARG A 79 -5.87 15.96 -25.83
CA ARG A 79 -5.66 16.83 -24.67
C ARG A 79 -6.62 18.02 -24.70
N GLU A 80 -6.71 18.72 -25.83
CA GLU A 80 -7.55 19.92 -25.95
C GLU A 80 -9.04 19.67 -25.69
N ARG A 81 -9.54 18.49 -26.03
CA ARG A 81 -10.95 18.11 -25.89
C ARG A 81 -11.27 17.67 -24.47
N HIS A 82 -10.40 16.87 -23.87
CA HIS A 82 -10.64 16.28 -22.55
C HIS A 82 -10.20 17.15 -21.37
N THR A 83 -9.24 18.07 -21.52
CA THR A 83 -8.72 18.87 -20.38
C THR A 83 -9.29 20.27 -20.27
N LYS A 84 -9.96 20.79 -21.32
CA LYS A 84 -10.45 22.17 -21.35
C LYS A 84 -11.92 22.32 -20.94
N ASN A 85 -12.70 21.23 -20.93
CA ASN A 85 -14.12 21.24 -20.61
C ASN A 85 -14.62 19.82 -20.27
N HIS A 86 -15.86 19.71 -19.79
CA HIS A 86 -16.54 18.48 -19.40
C HIS A 86 -17.71 18.10 -20.35
N ASP A 87 -17.65 18.52 -21.62
CA ASP A 87 -18.72 18.27 -22.61
C ASP A 87 -18.51 16.95 -23.37
N PHE A 88 -19.27 15.92 -22.98
CA PHE A 88 -19.27 14.62 -23.66
C PHE A 88 -19.57 14.68 -25.17
N GLN A 89 -20.19 15.75 -25.69
CA GLN A 89 -20.38 15.88 -27.13
C GLN A 89 -19.05 16.14 -27.88
N ASP A 90 -18.06 16.74 -27.22
CA ASP A 90 -16.76 17.13 -27.80
C ASP A 90 -15.67 16.06 -27.60
N ASP A 91 -15.92 15.08 -26.74
CA ASP A 91 -14.96 14.05 -26.33
C ASP A 91 -14.51 13.10 -27.46
N CYS A 92 -13.24 12.69 -27.39
CA CYS A 92 -12.67 11.68 -28.29
C CYS A 92 -13.11 10.25 -27.92
N VAL A 93 -13.29 9.98 -26.62
CA VAL A 93 -13.67 8.68 -26.09
C VAL A 93 -14.79 8.84 -25.06
N LEU A 94 -15.83 8.03 -25.18
CA LEU A 94 -16.93 7.97 -24.22
C LEU A 94 -16.95 6.63 -23.52
N LEU A 95 -17.24 6.65 -22.22
CA LEU A 95 -17.56 5.46 -21.43
C LEU A 95 -19.01 5.54 -20.96
N VAL A 96 -19.84 4.58 -21.34
CA VAL A 96 -21.29 4.64 -21.14
C VAL A 96 -21.79 3.39 -20.43
N ASN A 97 -22.58 3.57 -19.36
CA ASN A 97 -23.30 2.46 -18.75
C ASN A 97 -24.44 2.01 -19.67
N VAL A 98 -24.30 0.83 -20.27
CA VAL A 98 -25.29 0.28 -21.21
C VAL A 98 -26.10 -0.86 -20.61
N ASP A 99 -25.93 -1.17 -19.32
CA ASP A 99 -26.64 -2.26 -18.67
C ASP A 99 -28.02 -1.80 -18.14
N PRO A 100 -29.14 -2.28 -18.72
CA PRO A 100 -30.47 -1.86 -18.28
C PRO A 100 -30.83 -2.31 -16.86
N LYS A 101 -30.06 -3.24 -16.27
CA LYS A 101 -30.25 -3.71 -14.88
C LYS A 101 -29.47 -2.88 -13.87
N SER A 102 -28.49 -2.10 -14.32
CA SER A 102 -27.72 -1.21 -13.44
C SER A 102 -28.56 0.00 -13.01
N LYS A 103 -28.39 0.43 -11.75
CA LYS A 103 -29.02 1.66 -11.24
C LYS A 103 -28.61 2.92 -12.02
N GLY A 104 -27.43 2.90 -12.65
CA GLY A 104 -26.89 4.01 -13.43
C GLY A 104 -27.03 3.83 -14.94
N TYR A 105 -28.00 3.06 -15.42
CA TYR A 105 -28.21 2.85 -16.85
C TYR A 105 -28.31 4.17 -17.61
N GLY A 106 -27.43 4.35 -18.61
CA GLY A 106 -27.36 5.54 -19.43
C GLY A 106 -26.54 6.70 -18.86
N GLU A 107 -25.85 6.51 -17.74
CA GLU A 107 -24.83 7.44 -17.25
C GLU A 107 -23.57 7.39 -18.14
N PHE A 108 -23.01 8.56 -18.43
CA PHE A 108 -21.70 8.74 -19.05
C PHE A 108 -20.67 8.95 -17.95
N VAL A 109 -19.52 8.30 -18.07
CA VAL A 109 -18.45 8.33 -17.08
C VAL A 109 -17.29 9.13 -17.65
N GLU A 110 -16.82 10.11 -16.89
CA GLU A 110 -15.64 10.90 -17.21
C GLU A 110 -14.37 10.03 -17.22
N LEU A 111 -13.49 10.30 -18.18
CA LEU A 111 -12.22 9.60 -18.36
C LEU A 111 -11.07 10.58 -18.18
N ASP A 112 -10.04 10.18 -17.43
CA ASP A 112 -8.77 10.87 -17.41
C ASP A 112 -7.95 10.48 -18.66
N LEU A 113 -7.74 11.48 -19.49
CA LEU A 113 -6.94 11.53 -20.70
C LEU A 113 -6.02 12.77 -20.64
N GLY A 114 -5.39 12.99 -19.47
CA GLY A 114 -4.41 14.05 -19.25
C GLY A 114 -4.85 15.21 -18.35
N GLN A 115 -5.98 15.09 -17.65
CA GLN A 115 -6.48 16.10 -16.71
C GLN A 115 -5.64 16.17 -15.43
N GLY A 116 -4.98 15.06 -15.05
CA GLY A 116 -4.09 15.00 -13.89
C GLY A 116 -4.71 14.35 -12.64
N ASN A 117 -5.85 13.67 -12.76
CA ASN A 117 -6.42 12.86 -11.68
C ASN A 117 -5.56 11.63 -11.37
N TYR A 118 -4.70 11.23 -12.32
CA TYR A 118 -3.74 10.14 -12.21
C TYR A 118 -2.31 10.63 -12.49
N PRO A 119 -1.68 11.34 -11.55
CA PRO A 119 -0.28 11.71 -11.70
C PRO A 119 0.60 10.46 -11.72
N LEU A 120 1.67 10.50 -12.52
CA LEU A 120 2.65 9.42 -12.66
C LEU A 120 4.06 9.82 -12.20
N GLY A 121 4.24 11.07 -11.75
CA GLY A 121 5.49 11.51 -11.17
C GLY A 121 5.89 10.61 -10.00
N ILE A 122 7.18 10.49 -9.74
CA ILE A 122 7.72 9.82 -8.56
C ILE A 122 8.68 10.78 -7.84
N GLU A 123 8.68 10.73 -6.52
CA GLU A 123 9.52 11.62 -5.71
C GLU A 123 11.00 11.27 -5.83
N TRP A 124 11.35 9.99 -5.64
CA TRP A 124 12.72 9.50 -5.63
C TRP A 124 12.96 8.58 -6.84
N PRO A 125 13.33 9.12 -8.02
CA PRO A 125 13.54 8.32 -9.22
C PRO A 125 14.72 7.35 -9.11
N PHE A 126 15.63 7.59 -8.17
CA PHE A 126 16.83 6.79 -7.92
C PHE A 126 16.63 5.65 -6.91
N GLN A 127 15.43 5.46 -6.34
CA GLN A 127 15.20 4.45 -5.30
C GLN A 127 15.12 3.01 -5.85
N TYR A 128 14.96 2.84 -7.16
CA TYR A 128 14.75 1.54 -7.82
C TYR A 128 16.06 0.78 -8.06
N TRP A 129 16.87 0.71 -6.99
CA TRP A 129 18.03 -0.16 -6.78
C TRP A 129 19.24 0.08 -7.68
N ASP A 130 20.34 -0.64 -7.40
CA ASP A 130 21.64 -0.35 -8.04
C ASP A 130 21.65 -0.62 -9.55
N GLN A 131 22.46 0.19 -10.22
CA GLN A 131 22.69 0.15 -11.67
C GLN A 131 21.43 0.32 -12.52
N ASP A 132 20.37 0.92 -11.95
CA ASP A 132 19.18 1.27 -12.71
C ASP A 132 19.48 2.24 -13.86
N GLU A 133 19.25 1.75 -15.07
CA GLU A 133 19.42 2.48 -16.31
C GLU A 133 18.54 3.73 -16.28
N HIS A 134 17.34 3.67 -15.72
CA HIS A 134 16.38 4.77 -15.66
C HIS A 134 16.41 5.56 -14.36
N ARG A 135 17.49 5.50 -13.56
CA ARG A 135 17.59 6.17 -12.23
C ARG A 135 17.25 7.68 -12.22
N ASP A 136 17.21 8.31 -13.39
CA ASP A 136 16.89 9.71 -13.62
C ASP A 136 15.53 9.94 -14.32
N SER A 137 14.79 8.88 -14.63
CA SER A 137 13.44 8.97 -15.16
C SER A 137 12.46 9.33 -14.05
N PRO A 138 11.63 10.37 -14.23
CA PRO A 138 10.70 10.85 -13.21
C PRO A 138 9.39 10.05 -13.17
N ASN A 139 9.33 8.86 -13.76
CA ASN A 139 8.17 7.96 -13.72
C ASN A 139 8.58 6.50 -13.97
N LEU A 140 7.70 5.54 -13.62
CA LEU A 140 7.94 4.10 -13.85
C LEU A 140 7.31 3.54 -15.13
N LEU A 141 6.37 4.28 -15.73
CA LEU A 141 5.51 3.72 -16.78
C LEU A 141 6.01 3.97 -18.18
N PHE A 142 6.56 5.13 -18.52
CA PHE A 142 6.82 5.54 -19.90
C PHE A 142 8.24 6.01 -20.11
N GLU A 143 8.80 5.70 -21.27
CA GLU A 143 10.14 6.13 -21.63
C GLU A 143 10.25 7.66 -21.73
N THR A 144 11.37 8.19 -21.24
CA THR A 144 11.67 9.62 -21.15
C THR A 144 13.02 10.00 -21.76
N ARG A 145 13.76 9.06 -22.33
CA ARG A 145 15.05 9.25 -22.99
C ARG A 145 14.92 9.14 -24.50
N ASP A 146 15.92 9.70 -25.18
CA ASP A 146 16.10 9.58 -26.62
C ASP A 146 17.42 8.87 -26.85
N GLU A 147 17.35 7.66 -27.38
CA GLU A 147 18.52 6.82 -27.62
C GLU A 147 19.16 7.05 -28.99
N ASP A 148 18.46 7.73 -29.90
CA ASP A 148 18.94 8.06 -31.25
C ASP A 148 19.91 9.25 -31.18
N THR A 149 21.06 9.03 -30.55
CA THR A 149 22.05 10.07 -30.24
C THR A 149 22.56 10.77 -31.50
N ASN A 150 22.47 10.10 -32.64
CA ASN A 150 22.95 10.61 -33.92
C ASN A 150 21.83 11.03 -34.90
N ASN A 151 20.56 10.90 -34.49
CA ASN A 151 19.35 11.32 -35.24
C ASN A 151 19.20 10.66 -36.62
N ASN A 152 19.58 9.39 -36.76
CA ASN A 152 19.40 8.64 -38.00
C ASN A 152 18.14 7.75 -37.99
N GLY A 153 17.47 7.62 -36.85
CA GLY A 153 16.27 6.81 -36.68
C GLY A 153 16.51 5.30 -36.72
N VAL A 154 17.73 4.85 -36.43
CA VAL A 154 18.14 3.44 -36.38
C VAL A 154 18.81 3.19 -35.03
N LEU A 155 18.52 2.07 -34.39
CA LEU A 155 19.22 1.63 -33.18
C LEU A 155 20.66 1.24 -33.53
N ASP A 156 21.61 2.15 -33.32
CA ASP A 156 23.02 1.88 -33.57
C ASP A 156 23.68 1.12 -32.41
N PRO A 157 24.84 0.48 -32.66
CA PRO A 157 25.66 -0.11 -31.61
C PRO A 157 25.85 0.84 -30.41
N TYR A 158 25.51 0.33 -29.23
CA TYR A 158 25.60 1.00 -27.93
C TYR A 158 24.57 2.10 -27.65
N GLU A 159 23.59 2.32 -28.53
CA GLU A 159 22.49 3.26 -28.29
C GLU A 159 21.40 2.70 -27.39
N ASP A 160 21.16 1.40 -27.46
CA ASP A 160 20.24 0.64 -26.59
C ASP A 160 20.76 0.66 -25.14
N THR A 161 20.27 1.60 -24.33
CA THR A 161 20.81 1.87 -22.98
C THR A 161 20.18 1.03 -21.90
N ASP A 162 18.96 0.52 -22.11
CA ASP A 162 18.24 -0.34 -21.18
C ASP A 162 18.12 -1.81 -21.64
N PHE A 163 18.61 -2.09 -22.85
CA PHE A 163 18.80 -3.41 -23.42
C PHE A 163 17.51 -4.14 -23.79
N ASP A 164 16.44 -3.39 -24.09
CA ASP A 164 15.16 -3.95 -24.50
C ASP A 164 15.07 -4.21 -26.03
N GLY A 165 16.04 -3.71 -26.80
CA GLY A 165 16.14 -3.86 -28.25
C GLY A 165 15.26 -2.90 -29.06
N VAL A 166 14.69 -1.88 -28.42
CA VAL A 166 13.89 -0.81 -29.02
C VAL A 166 14.75 0.44 -29.18
N LEU A 167 14.48 1.25 -30.22
CA LEU A 167 15.06 2.59 -30.32
C LEU A 167 14.16 3.56 -29.58
N ASP A 168 14.54 3.84 -28.34
CA ASP A 168 13.69 4.62 -27.46
C ASP A 168 13.56 6.08 -27.84
N LYS A 169 12.32 6.56 -27.68
CA LYS A 169 11.93 7.96 -27.91
C LYS A 169 11.14 8.49 -26.74
N PRO A 170 11.36 9.77 -26.34
CA PRO A 170 10.65 10.32 -25.20
C PRO A 170 9.13 10.35 -25.41
N ASN A 171 8.38 9.81 -24.44
CA ASN A 171 6.93 9.83 -24.40
C ASN A 171 6.38 11.19 -23.92
N THR A 172 6.82 12.26 -24.58
CA THR A 172 6.55 13.65 -24.20
C THR A 172 5.89 14.45 -25.32
N PHE A 173 5.15 15.52 -24.99
CA PHE A 173 4.54 16.38 -26.02
C PHE A 173 5.61 17.04 -26.89
N SER A 174 6.70 17.52 -26.29
CA SER A 174 7.79 18.17 -27.03
C SER A 174 8.66 17.21 -27.85
N GLY A 175 8.59 15.90 -27.57
CA GLY A 175 9.48 14.88 -28.14
C GLY A 175 10.91 14.96 -27.60
N LYS A 176 11.14 15.69 -26.51
CA LYS A 176 12.43 15.82 -25.85
C LYS A 176 12.47 15.00 -24.56
N PRO A 177 13.67 14.63 -24.08
CA PRO A 177 13.81 13.98 -22.79
C PRO A 177 13.29 14.83 -21.63
N VAL A 178 12.78 14.18 -20.58
CA VAL A 178 12.35 14.87 -19.35
C VAL A 178 13.54 14.99 -18.39
N PRO A 179 14.13 16.18 -18.18
CA PRO A 179 15.28 16.32 -17.30
C PRO A 179 14.91 16.22 -15.82
N LEU A 180 15.81 15.62 -15.02
CA LEU A 180 15.78 15.78 -13.56
C LEU A 180 16.03 17.22 -13.13
N VAL A 181 15.40 17.62 -12.03
CA VAL A 181 15.73 18.86 -11.34
C VAL A 181 16.99 18.65 -10.49
N THR A 182 18.03 19.42 -10.77
CA THR A 182 19.36 19.37 -10.13
C THR A 182 19.77 20.75 -9.63
N PRO A 183 20.75 20.86 -8.72
CA PRO A 183 21.27 22.16 -8.28
C PRO A 183 21.71 23.09 -9.43
N ASP A 184 22.14 22.52 -10.56
CA ASP A 184 22.63 23.27 -11.71
C ASP A 184 21.51 23.87 -12.56
N ASN A 185 20.33 23.22 -12.63
CA ASN A 185 19.22 23.65 -13.48
C ASN A 185 17.97 24.12 -12.71
N VAL A 186 17.91 23.95 -11.38
CA VAL A 186 16.75 24.27 -10.54
C VAL A 186 16.25 25.71 -10.70
N LYS A 187 17.14 26.68 -10.94
CA LYS A 187 16.75 28.09 -11.14
C LYS A 187 15.95 28.30 -12.42
N GLU A 188 16.22 27.54 -13.47
CA GLU A 188 15.45 27.59 -14.71
C GLU A 188 14.00 27.17 -14.44
N PHE A 189 13.83 26.03 -13.77
CA PHE A 189 12.52 25.51 -13.42
C PHE A 189 11.76 26.39 -12.42
N LEU A 190 12.44 26.89 -11.38
CA LEU A 190 11.82 27.83 -10.43
C LEU A 190 11.29 29.11 -11.07
N SER A 191 11.85 29.53 -12.20
CA SER A 191 11.40 30.72 -12.93
C SER A 191 10.24 30.46 -13.90
N GLY A 192 9.98 29.19 -14.24
CA GLY A 192 8.89 28.74 -15.11
C GLY A 192 7.66 28.27 -14.32
N GLN A 193 6.48 28.37 -14.93
CA GLN A 193 5.25 27.77 -14.40
C GLN A 193 5.19 26.26 -14.67
N ASP A 194 5.63 25.85 -15.86
CA ASP A 194 5.66 24.44 -16.25
C ASP A 194 6.87 23.73 -15.64
N ARG A 195 6.67 22.48 -15.24
CA ARG A 195 7.69 21.56 -14.72
C ARG A 195 8.06 20.56 -15.81
N PRO A 196 9.28 19.98 -15.81
CA PRO A 196 9.67 18.96 -16.77
C PRO A 196 8.63 17.83 -16.93
N ILE A 197 8.04 17.40 -15.80
CA ILE A 197 7.04 16.34 -15.77
C ILE A 197 5.72 16.71 -16.48
N ASP A 198 5.41 17.99 -16.67
CA ASP A 198 4.20 18.44 -17.39
C ASP A 198 4.25 18.11 -18.89
N ASP A 199 5.45 17.87 -19.41
CA ASP A 199 5.64 17.47 -20.81
C ASP A 199 5.39 15.97 -21.02
N LEU A 200 5.29 15.16 -19.94
CA LEU A 200 4.99 13.73 -20.02
C LEU A 200 3.56 13.50 -20.51
N ILE A 201 3.40 12.64 -21.52
CA ILE A 201 2.08 12.21 -21.97
C ILE A 201 1.66 11.00 -21.12
N THR A 202 0.68 11.18 -20.24
CA THR A 202 0.25 10.14 -19.29
C THR A 202 -0.83 9.20 -19.84
N PHE A 203 -1.48 9.58 -20.94
CA PHE A 203 -2.67 8.91 -21.50
C PHE A 203 -2.41 8.28 -22.88
N TYR A 204 -1.20 8.34 -23.40
CA TYR A 204 -0.85 7.76 -24.70
C TYR A 204 0.60 7.29 -24.69
N GLU A 205 0.82 6.08 -25.16
CA GLU A 205 2.12 5.44 -25.30
C GLU A 205 2.53 5.45 -26.78
N LYS A 206 3.56 6.23 -27.11
CA LYS A 206 4.04 6.39 -28.50
C LYS A 206 4.65 5.12 -29.08
N GLU A 207 5.33 4.35 -28.25
CA GLU A 207 6.08 3.15 -28.64
C GLU A 207 5.18 2.13 -29.37
N THR A 208 4.01 1.81 -28.82
CA THR A 208 3.04 0.88 -29.44
C THR A 208 1.80 1.54 -30.03
N ASN A 209 1.73 2.89 -30.01
CA ASN A 209 0.58 3.69 -30.39
C ASN A 209 -0.69 3.31 -29.60
N THR A 210 -0.57 3.29 -28.27
CA THR A 210 -1.65 2.86 -27.38
C THR A 210 -2.23 4.02 -26.59
N LEU A 211 -3.52 4.26 -26.75
CA LEU A 211 -4.29 5.17 -25.91
C LEU A 211 -4.64 4.48 -24.59
N ILE A 212 -4.49 5.19 -23.48
CA ILE A 212 -4.72 4.72 -22.11
C ILE A 212 -5.64 5.73 -21.42
N ALA A 213 -6.85 5.31 -21.07
CA ALA A 213 -7.84 6.13 -20.39
C ALA A 213 -8.19 5.54 -19.03
N TRP A 214 -8.33 6.37 -18.00
CA TRP A 214 -8.70 5.92 -16.66
C TRP A 214 -10.08 6.43 -16.26
N PRO A 215 -10.98 5.62 -15.69
CA PRO A 215 -12.24 6.15 -15.14
C PRO A 215 -11.96 7.17 -14.03
N VAL A 216 -12.50 8.39 -14.09
CA VAL A 216 -12.31 9.37 -12.99
C VAL A 216 -13.00 8.93 -11.69
N TYR A 217 -14.05 8.11 -11.84
CA TYR A 217 -14.84 7.52 -10.76
C TYR A 217 -14.91 5.99 -10.94
N PRO A 218 -14.94 5.21 -9.85
CA PRO A 218 -15.11 3.77 -9.94
C PRO A 218 -16.46 3.39 -10.55
N LEU A 219 -16.41 2.50 -11.53
CA LEU A 219 -17.57 1.93 -12.19
C LEU A 219 -18.42 1.10 -11.22
N ARG A 220 -19.68 0.86 -11.55
CA ARG A 220 -20.51 -0.09 -10.79
C ARG A 220 -20.02 -1.50 -11.09
N GLU A 221 -19.97 -2.34 -10.07
CA GLU A 221 -19.71 -3.78 -10.25
C GLU A 221 -20.85 -4.47 -11.01
N LYS A 222 -20.58 -5.66 -11.57
CA LYS A 222 -21.55 -6.50 -12.30
C LYS A 222 -22.35 -5.75 -13.37
N THR A 223 -21.71 -4.80 -14.03
CA THR A 223 -22.35 -3.85 -14.94
C THR A 223 -21.65 -3.86 -16.28
N THR A 224 -22.42 -3.89 -17.36
CA THR A 224 -21.90 -3.78 -18.72
C THR A 224 -21.74 -2.32 -19.16
N TYR A 225 -20.53 -1.97 -19.57
CA TYR A 225 -20.16 -0.66 -20.09
C TYR A 225 -19.80 -0.76 -21.58
N ALA A 226 -20.06 0.32 -22.31
CA ALA A 226 -19.60 0.51 -23.68
C ALA A 226 -18.53 1.59 -23.72
N VAL A 227 -17.42 1.29 -24.38
CA VAL A 227 -16.42 2.30 -24.78
C VAL A 227 -16.69 2.68 -26.23
N VAL A 228 -16.71 3.98 -26.52
CA VAL A 228 -17.05 4.53 -27.83
C VAL A 228 -15.93 5.48 -28.28
N LEU A 229 -15.24 5.13 -29.36
CA LEU A 229 -14.34 6.04 -30.07
C LEU A 229 -15.17 6.90 -31.01
N THR A 230 -15.09 8.22 -30.84
CA THR A 230 -15.88 9.17 -31.62
C THR A 230 -15.11 9.62 -32.87
N LYS A 231 -15.79 10.31 -33.79
CA LYS A 231 -15.17 10.97 -34.96
C LYS A 231 -14.12 12.02 -34.59
N HIS A 232 -14.07 12.44 -33.32
CA HIS A 232 -13.13 13.43 -32.81
C HIS A 232 -11.75 12.84 -32.51
N LEU A 233 -11.65 11.52 -32.31
CA LEU A 233 -10.37 10.84 -32.18
C LEU A 233 -9.71 10.69 -33.56
N LYS A 234 -8.56 11.35 -33.73
CA LYS A 234 -7.90 11.52 -35.04
C LYS A 234 -6.46 11.04 -35.05
N GLY A 235 -6.02 10.58 -36.22
CA GLY A 235 -4.60 10.36 -36.51
C GLY A 235 -3.87 11.67 -36.83
N LEU A 236 -2.54 11.59 -36.94
CA LEU A 236 -1.71 12.73 -37.37
C LEU A 236 -2.01 13.23 -38.79
N ASP A 237 -2.72 12.43 -39.60
CA ASP A 237 -3.22 12.82 -40.92
C ASP A 237 -4.50 13.69 -40.86
N GLY A 238 -5.05 13.90 -39.66
CA GLY A 238 -6.27 14.66 -39.41
C GLY A 238 -7.57 13.89 -39.65
N GLU A 239 -7.48 12.63 -40.11
CA GLU A 239 -8.63 11.76 -40.35
C GLU A 239 -9.07 11.05 -39.06
N PRO A 240 -10.37 10.79 -38.87
CA PRO A 240 -10.86 10.00 -37.75
C PRO A 240 -10.28 8.59 -37.74
N VAL A 241 -10.11 8.02 -36.55
CA VAL A 241 -9.78 6.59 -36.41
C VAL A 241 -10.83 5.72 -37.09
N ARG A 242 -10.45 4.49 -37.46
CA ARG A 242 -11.33 3.57 -38.19
C ARG A 242 -11.43 2.23 -37.50
N SER A 243 -12.62 1.66 -37.49
CA SER A 243 -12.90 0.28 -37.10
C SER A 243 -12.04 -0.71 -37.91
N PRO A 244 -11.60 -1.84 -37.30
CA PRO A 244 -10.98 -2.93 -38.03
C PRO A 244 -12.01 -3.78 -38.81
N PHE A 245 -13.30 -3.48 -38.66
CA PHE A 245 -14.41 -4.17 -39.34
C PHE A 245 -15.14 -3.22 -40.31
N PRO A 246 -15.93 -3.76 -41.26
CA PRO A 246 -16.84 -2.95 -42.08
C PRO A 246 -17.96 -2.22 -41.29
N TYR A 247 -18.10 -2.54 -40.00
CA TYR A 247 -19.07 -1.96 -39.07
C TYR A 247 -18.33 -1.34 -37.88
N ILE A 248 -19.03 -0.64 -36.99
CA ILE A 248 -18.42 0.06 -35.84
C ILE A 248 -18.06 -0.85 -34.64
N ASN A 249 -18.32 -2.16 -34.69
CA ASN A 249 -18.05 -3.08 -33.58
C ASN A 249 -17.87 -4.54 -34.05
N HIS A 250 -17.34 -5.39 -33.17
CA HIS A 250 -17.33 -6.84 -33.37
C HIS A 250 -18.76 -7.41 -33.30
N LEU A 251 -19.11 -8.35 -34.19
CA LEU A 251 -20.49 -8.83 -34.35
C LEU A 251 -21.10 -9.40 -33.06
N ASP A 252 -20.29 -10.10 -32.26
CA ASP A 252 -20.72 -10.73 -31.00
C ASP A 252 -21.11 -9.72 -29.90
N GLN A 253 -20.77 -8.44 -30.06
CA GLN A 253 -21.07 -7.39 -29.08
C GLN A 253 -22.27 -6.51 -29.49
N THR A 254 -22.86 -6.76 -30.66
CA THR A 254 -23.95 -5.92 -31.21
C THR A 254 -25.14 -5.78 -30.25
N GLU A 255 -25.54 -6.85 -29.58
CA GLU A 255 -26.67 -6.80 -28.64
C GLU A 255 -26.35 -5.99 -27.38
N GLU A 256 -25.13 -6.11 -26.86
CA GLU A 256 -24.68 -5.37 -25.67
C GLU A 256 -24.56 -3.86 -25.95
N LEU A 257 -24.17 -3.50 -27.17
CA LEU A 257 -23.99 -2.11 -27.61
C LEU A 257 -25.29 -1.46 -28.12
N ARG A 258 -26.34 -2.24 -28.39
CA ARG A 258 -27.63 -1.76 -28.89
C ARG A 258 -28.23 -0.57 -28.10
N PRO A 259 -28.09 -0.48 -26.76
CA PRO A 259 -28.55 0.67 -25.98
C PRO A 259 -28.02 2.04 -26.47
N LEU A 260 -26.83 2.09 -27.09
CA LEU A 260 -26.22 3.34 -27.57
C LEU A 260 -27.12 4.10 -28.56
N VAL A 261 -27.96 3.40 -29.34
CA VAL A 261 -28.93 3.99 -30.26
C VAL A 261 -29.84 5.02 -29.57
N GLY A 262 -30.24 4.74 -28.31
CA GLY A 262 -31.10 5.61 -27.52
C GLY A 262 -30.35 6.51 -26.54
N LEU A 263 -29.07 6.22 -26.25
CA LEU A 263 -28.28 6.96 -25.27
C LEU A 263 -27.48 8.11 -25.88
N LEU A 264 -26.84 7.92 -27.03
CA LEU A 264 -26.05 8.98 -27.69
C LEU A 264 -26.86 10.25 -28.01
N PRO A 265 -28.13 10.17 -28.46
CA PRO A 265 -28.93 11.38 -28.70
C PRO A 265 -29.13 12.26 -27.46
N LYS A 266 -28.96 11.73 -26.25
CA LYS A 266 -29.09 12.51 -25.00
C LYS A 266 -27.98 13.56 -24.83
N ILE A 267 -26.82 13.33 -25.44
CA ILE A 267 -25.69 14.26 -25.45
C ILE A 267 -25.51 14.92 -26.84
N GLY A 268 -26.53 14.87 -27.69
CA GLY A 268 -26.46 15.48 -29.03
C GLY A 268 -25.61 14.72 -30.06
N MET A 269 -25.35 13.43 -29.83
CA MET A 269 -24.60 12.56 -30.75
C MET A 269 -25.50 11.50 -31.40
N SER A 270 -24.98 10.84 -32.44
CA SER A 270 -25.64 9.78 -33.20
C SER A 270 -24.67 8.63 -33.49
N LEU A 271 -25.18 7.54 -34.08
CA LEU A 271 -24.30 6.45 -34.52
C LEU A 271 -23.32 6.86 -35.63
N ASP A 272 -23.64 7.89 -36.43
CA ASP A 272 -22.76 8.40 -37.48
C ASP A 272 -21.51 9.08 -36.88
N ASP A 273 -21.54 9.43 -35.59
CA ASP A 273 -20.42 10.01 -34.87
C ASP A 273 -19.47 8.95 -34.27
N VAL A 274 -19.83 7.66 -34.34
CA VAL A 274 -19.06 6.56 -33.77
C VAL A 274 -18.12 5.95 -34.82
N GLN A 275 -16.83 5.87 -34.49
CA GLN A 275 -15.84 5.22 -35.35
C GLN A 275 -15.60 3.76 -34.98
N PHE A 276 -15.64 3.45 -33.68
CA PHE A 276 -15.53 2.10 -33.16
C PHE A 276 -16.10 2.02 -31.74
N ALA A 277 -16.71 0.91 -31.36
CA ALA A 277 -17.22 0.68 -30.02
C ALA A 277 -17.07 -0.79 -29.61
N TRP A 278 -16.85 -1.01 -28.32
CA TRP A 278 -16.81 -2.34 -27.71
C TRP A 278 -17.40 -2.30 -26.30
N SER A 279 -17.75 -3.48 -25.79
CA SER A 279 -18.32 -3.65 -24.45
C SER A 279 -17.37 -4.40 -23.52
N PHE A 280 -17.48 -4.12 -22.22
CA PHE A 280 -16.91 -4.95 -21.16
C PHE A 280 -17.86 -4.99 -19.95
N THR A 281 -17.79 -6.06 -19.17
CA THR A 281 -18.59 -6.23 -17.95
C THR A 281 -17.68 -6.24 -16.73
N THR A 282 -17.96 -5.39 -15.74
CA THR A 282 -17.22 -5.32 -14.49
C THR A 282 -17.48 -6.54 -13.60
N GLN A 283 -16.47 -6.97 -12.84
CA GLN A 283 -16.52 -8.13 -11.94
C GLN A 283 -17.44 -7.90 -10.73
N SER A 284 -17.69 -8.95 -9.94
CA SER A 284 -18.24 -8.80 -8.58
C SER A 284 -17.12 -8.48 -7.59
N ILE A 285 -17.33 -7.45 -6.77
CA ILE A 285 -16.30 -6.94 -5.85
C ILE A 285 -16.67 -7.22 -4.39
N VAL A 286 -17.77 -6.63 -3.89
CA VAL A 286 -18.03 -6.58 -2.44
C VAL A 286 -18.75 -7.81 -1.88
N ASP A 287 -19.32 -8.64 -2.75
CA ASP A 287 -20.19 -9.77 -2.40
C ASP A 287 -19.57 -10.70 -1.37
N GLU A 288 -18.31 -11.10 -1.56
CA GLU A 288 -17.65 -12.07 -0.69
C GLU A 288 -17.53 -11.54 0.74
N LEU A 289 -17.05 -10.30 0.95
CA LEU A 289 -16.98 -9.70 2.30
C LEU A 289 -18.37 -9.48 2.90
N TYR A 290 -19.33 -9.01 2.11
CA TYR A 290 -20.72 -8.85 2.55
C TYR A 290 -21.31 -10.18 3.04
N TRP A 291 -21.10 -11.28 2.31
CA TRP A 291 -21.62 -12.60 2.69
C TRP A 291 -20.82 -13.27 3.80
N ILE A 292 -19.52 -12.99 3.97
CA ILE A 292 -18.75 -13.42 5.15
C ILE A 292 -19.34 -12.77 6.39
N ARG A 293 -19.56 -11.44 6.35
CA ARG A 293 -20.24 -10.70 7.41
C ARG A 293 -21.59 -11.34 7.71
N ALA A 294 -22.48 -11.46 6.71
CA ALA A 294 -23.80 -12.06 6.92
C ALA A 294 -23.73 -13.49 7.47
N GLY A 295 -22.75 -14.27 7.01
CA GLY A 295 -22.48 -15.65 7.43
C GLY A 295 -22.10 -15.77 8.91
N LEU A 296 -21.26 -14.87 9.42
CA LEU A 296 -20.94 -14.77 10.84
C LEU A 296 -22.18 -14.48 11.69
N TYR A 297 -23.16 -13.76 11.16
CA TYR A 297 -24.44 -13.52 11.84
C TYR A 297 -25.50 -14.60 11.56
N GLY A 298 -25.16 -15.67 10.85
CA GLY A 298 -26.03 -16.82 10.63
C GLY A 298 -26.96 -16.70 9.42
N HIS A 299 -26.63 -15.82 8.46
CA HIS A 299 -27.43 -15.54 7.28
C HIS A 299 -26.69 -15.88 5.97
N GLY A 300 -27.47 -16.07 4.90
CA GLY A 300 -26.92 -16.25 3.56
C GLY A 300 -26.20 -17.59 3.30
N PRO A 301 -25.45 -17.68 2.19
CA PRO A 301 -24.75 -18.90 1.78
C PRO A 301 -23.69 -19.35 2.78
N LEU A 302 -23.07 -18.41 3.51
CA LEU A 302 -21.99 -18.68 4.48
C LEU A 302 -22.46 -18.76 5.94
N LYS A 303 -23.77 -18.96 6.19
CA LYS A 303 -24.34 -19.02 7.55
C LYS A 303 -23.71 -20.05 8.49
N PHE A 304 -22.97 -21.02 7.97
CA PHE A 304 -22.26 -22.01 8.77
C PHE A 304 -21.16 -21.37 9.63
N LEU A 305 -20.59 -20.25 9.19
CA LEU A 305 -19.55 -19.50 9.90
C LEU A 305 -20.00 -19.12 11.31
N ALA A 306 -21.26 -18.71 11.50
CA ALA A 306 -21.80 -18.36 12.81
C ALA A 306 -21.63 -19.44 13.88
N SER A 307 -21.77 -20.71 13.47
CA SER A 307 -21.68 -21.87 14.37
C SER A 307 -20.26 -22.40 14.55
N GLN A 308 -19.39 -22.21 13.54
CA GLN A 308 -18.00 -22.67 13.58
C GLN A 308 -17.08 -21.67 14.28
N TYR A 309 -17.41 -20.39 14.16
CA TYR A 309 -16.69 -19.26 14.77
C TYR A 309 -17.64 -18.49 15.69
N PRO A 310 -18.14 -19.11 16.78
CA PRO A 310 -18.94 -18.39 17.75
C PRO A 310 -18.09 -17.26 18.38
N PRO A 311 -18.72 -16.20 18.91
CA PRO A 311 -17.98 -15.18 19.66
C PRO A 311 -17.22 -15.82 20.83
N ASP A 312 -15.90 -15.73 20.79
CA ASP A 312 -14.99 -16.16 21.83
C ASP A 312 -13.98 -15.04 22.11
N LEU A 313 -13.54 -14.93 23.36
CA LEU A 313 -12.53 -13.95 23.77
C LEU A 313 -11.77 -14.55 24.93
N LYS A 314 -10.44 -14.48 24.90
CA LYS A 314 -9.59 -14.97 25.99
C LYS A 314 -8.69 -13.85 26.50
N PRO A 315 -8.76 -13.49 27.79
CA PRO A 315 -7.84 -12.53 28.38
C PRO A 315 -6.45 -13.16 28.52
N LYS A 316 -5.40 -12.36 28.33
CA LYS A 316 -4.01 -12.77 28.61
C LYS A 316 -3.58 -12.26 29.98
N VAL A 317 -2.79 -13.06 30.69
CA VAL A 317 -2.14 -12.62 31.93
C VAL A 317 -1.06 -11.62 31.55
N VAL A 318 -1.12 -10.42 32.13
CA VAL A 318 -0.25 -9.29 31.79
C VAL A 318 0.63 -8.81 32.95
N ARG A 319 0.43 -9.40 34.13
CA ARG A 319 1.12 -9.00 35.36
C ARG A 319 2.18 -10.01 35.75
N ASP A 320 3.36 -9.51 36.11
CA ASP A 320 4.44 -10.34 36.65
C ASP A 320 4.00 -11.06 37.93
N LYS A 321 4.49 -12.29 38.10
CA LYS A 321 4.34 -13.05 39.34
C LYS A 321 5.15 -12.38 40.45
N ASP A 322 4.68 -12.50 41.68
CA ASP A 322 5.44 -12.07 42.85
C ASP A 322 6.69 -12.94 43.10
N GLU A 323 7.53 -12.55 44.06
CA GLU A 323 8.75 -13.29 44.43
C GLU A 323 8.46 -14.74 44.89
N SER A 324 7.21 -15.04 45.26
CA SER A 324 6.77 -16.38 45.68
C SER A 324 6.19 -17.21 44.52
N GLY A 325 6.15 -16.66 43.30
CA GLY A 325 5.65 -17.31 42.09
C GLY A 325 4.12 -17.27 41.91
N HIS A 326 3.40 -16.48 42.70
CA HIS A 326 1.94 -16.33 42.60
C HIS A 326 1.58 -15.15 41.70
N LEU A 327 0.42 -15.25 41.02
CA LEU A 327 -0.14 -14.12 40.28
C LEU A 327 -0.66 -13.06 41.27
N PRO A 328 -0.50 -11.77 40.96
CA PRO A 328 -1.06 -10.70 41.78
C PRO A 328 -2.59 -10.63 41.65
N GLU A 329 -3.23 -9.88 42.55
CA GLU A 329 -4.64 -9.51 42.39
C GLU A 329 -4.85 -8.81 41.03
N LYS A 330 -5.94 -9.17 40.34
CA LYS A 330 -6.28 -8.72 38.97
C LYS A 330 -5.18 -8.95 37.91
N PRO A 331 -4.84 -10.22 37.60
CA PRO A 331 -3.70 -10.55 36.73
C PRO A 331 -3.90 -10.23 35.23
N TYR A 332 -5.13 -9.88 34.82
CA TYR A 332 -5.52 -9.66 33.42
C TYR A 332 -5.57 -8.19 33.01
N ILE A 333 -5.30 -7.26 33.95
CA ILE A 333 -5.19 -5.83 33.66
C ILE A 333 -3.78 -5.34 33.99
N LEU A 334 -3.25 -4.43 33.18
CA LEU A 334 -2.05 -3.66 33.49
C LEU A 334 -2.47 -2.25 33.91
N PRO A 335 -2.44 -1.91 35.21
CA PRO A 335 -2.67 -0.55 35.67
C PRO A 335 -1.76 0.46 34.96
N ASN A 336 -2.32 1.60 34.56
CA ASN A 336 -1.62 2.55 33.71
C ASN A 336 -0.38 3.18 34.36
N ASP A 337 -0.36 3.31 35.70
CA ASP A 337 0.80 3.79 36.45
C ASP A 337 2.05 2.91 36.24
N LEU A 338 1.86 1.61 35.98
CA LEU A 338 2.95 0.69 35.63
C LEU A 338 3.35 0.77 34.15
N ALA A 339 2.46 1.21 33.27
CA ALA A 339 2.76 1.39 31.84
C ALA A 339 3.51 2.70 31.54
N LEU A 340 3.40 3.72 32.40
CA LEU A 340 4.02 5.04 32.19
C LEU A 340 5.54 5.03 31.92
N PRO A 341 6.37 4.17 32.53
CA PRO A 341 7.79 4.09 32.23
C PRO A 341 8.11 3.68 30.78
N ILE A 342 7.19 3.00 30.08
CA ILE A 342 7.38 2.60 28.68
C ILE A 342 7.62 3.83 27.79
N PHE A 343 6.93 4.95 28.05
CA PHE A 343 7.07 6.17 27.25
C PHE A 343 8.40 6.88 27.47
N ASP A 344 8.95 6.81 28.68
CA ASP A 344 10.26 7.40 28.96
C ASP A 344 11.38 6.60 28.28
N LEU A 345 11.18 5.30 28.07
CA LEU A 345 12.08 4.42 27.32
C LEU A 345 11.91 4.59 25.80
N ALA A 346 10.66 4.58 25.31
CA ALA A 346 10.35 4.59 23.88
C ALA A 346 10.44 5.98 23.24
N GLY A 347 10.09 7.05 23.96
CA GLY A 347 10.05 8.42 23.43
C GLY A 347 11.34 8.85 22.73
N PRO A 348 12.51 8.74 23.38
CA PRO A 348 13.80 9.04 22.75
C PRO A 348 14.14 8.12 21.56
N LEU A 349 13.77 6.84 21.62
CA LEU A 349 14.01 5.87 20.53
C LEU A 349 13.18 6.21 19.28
N LEU A 350 11.97 6.72 19.47
CA LEU A 350 11.06 7.16 18.42
C LEU A 350 11.34 8.60 17.93
N GLY A 351 12.40 9.23 18.44
CA GLY A 351 12.79 10.59 18.04
C GLY A 351 11.87 11.70 18.56
N TYR A 352 10.99 11.43 19.53
CA TYR A 352 10.07 12.42 20.06
C TYR A 352 10.76 13.44 20.98
N PRO A 353 10.51 14.75 20.81
CA PRO A 353 10.94 15.77 21.76
C PRO A 353 10.33 15.54 23.17
N PRO A 354 11.02 15.94 24.25
CA PRO A 354 10.50 15.79 25.62
C PRO A 354 9.12 16.42 25.84
N GLU A 355 8.81 17.51 25.14
CA GLU A 355 7.51 18.18 25.19
C GLU A 355 6.39 17.32 24.60
N VAL A 356 6.68 16.56 23.54
CA VAL A 356 5.74 15.61 22.93
C VAL A 356 5.54 14.40 23.84
N VAL A 357 6.63 13.84 24.38
CA VAL A 357 6.55 12.73 25.35
C VAL A 357 5.73 13.15 26.58
N LYS A 358 5.91 14.37 27.08
CA LYS A 358 5.12 14.91 28.18
C LYS A 358 3.64 15.04 27.79
N ALA A 359 3.32 15.62 26.64
CA ALA A 359 1.94 15.76 26.18
C ALA A 359 1.25 14.39 26.04
N LEU A 360 1.96 13.40 25.51
CA LEU A 360 1.50 12.02 25.41
C LEU A 360 1.21 11.41 26.80
N LYS A 361 2.11 11.58 27.77
CA LYS A 361 1.88 11.10 29.16
C LYS A 361 0.72 11.82 29.85
N ASP A 362 0.54 13.12 29.59
CA ASP A 362 -0.59 13.89 30.10
C ASP A 362 -1.91 13.33 29.55
N ASP A 363 -1.99 13.03 28.25
CA ASP A 363 -3.16 12.38 27.64
C ASP A 363 -3.38 10.96 28.18
N ILE A 364 -2.33 10.15 28.30
CA ILE A 364 -2.41 8.75 28.76
C ILE A 364 -2.79 8.65 30.23
N SER A 365 -2.62 9.70 31.03
CA SER A 365 -3.05 9.72 32.43
C SER A 365 -4.56 9.49 32.61
N PHE A 366 -5.36 9.55 31.55
CA PHE A 366 -6.80 9.25 31.53
C PHE A 366 -7.14 7.77 31.29
N ILE A 367 -6.14 6.94 31.00
CA ILE A 367 -6.27 5.48 30.99
C ILE A 367 -6.20 4.98 32.43
N ASP A 368 -7.13 4.10 32.78
CA ASP A 368 -7.12 3.37 34.05
C ASP A 368 -6.20 2.15 33.96
N HIS A 369 -6.45 1.30 32.96
CA HIS A 369 -5.70 0.08 32.75
C HIS A 369 -5.68 -0.36 31.27
N TRP A 370 -4.75 -1.25 30.96
CA TRP A 370 -4.58 -1.87 29.65
C TRP A 370 -4.95 -3.35 29.72
N VAL A 371 -5.58 -3.86 28.66
CA VAL A 371 -5.93 -5.28 28.54
C VAL A 371 -5.33 -5.87 27.27
N LEU A 372 -4.90 -7.12 27.37
CA LEU A 372 -4.47 -7.94 26.23
C LEU A 372 -5.33 -9.19 26.16
N GLY A 373 -5.60 -9.64 24.94
CA GLY A 373 -6.33 -10.88 24.74
C GLY A 373 -6.18 -11.41 23.33
N GLU A 374 -6.96 -12.45 23.07
CA GLU A 374 -7.06 -13.08 21.76
C GLU A 374 -8.45 -13.65 21.50
N PHE A 375 -8.79 -13.83 20.23
CA PHE A 375 -10.02 -14.47 19.78
C PHE A 375 -9.79 -15.31 18.53
N THR A 376 -10.79 -16.12 18.18
CA THR A 376 -10.77 -16.95 16.97
C THR A 376 -11.56 -16.28 15.85
N SER A 377 -10.91 -16.11 14.71
CA SER A 377 -11.49 -15.59 13.47
C SER A 377 -11.47 -16.67 12.36
N PRO A 378 -12.43 -16.67 11.41
CA PRO A 378 -12.28 -17.46 10.20
C PRO A 378 -11.08 -16.97 9.38
N ASN A 379 -10.04 -17.79 9.28
CA ASN A 379 -8.91 -17.57 8.39
C ASN A 379 -9.18 -18.24 7.03
N PHE A 380 -9.26 -17.46 5.96
CA PHE A 380 -9.41 -17.93 4.58
C PHE A 380 -8.06 -18.12 3.87
N LEU A 381 -6.97 -17.66 4.49
CA LEU A 381 -5.58 -17.82 4.04
C LEU A 381 -4.93 -19.02 4.74
N VAL A 382 -5.65 -20.14 4.85
CA VAL A 382 -5.08 -21.36 5.44
C VAL A 382 -4.27 -22.13 4.41
N ASP A 383 -3.12 -22.66 4.84
CA ASP A 383 -2.29 -23.58 4.06
C ASP A 383 -3.10 -24.72 3.44
N ARG A 384 -2.90 -24.91 2.15
CA ARG A 384 -3.55 -25.95 1.34
C ARG A 384 -2.65 -27.12 1.01
N ASP A 385 -1.34 -26.92 1.14
CA ASP A 385 -0.33 -27.91 0.78
C ASP A 385 -0.01 -28.85 1.96
N GLY A 386 -0.45 -28.51 3.17
CA GLY A 386 -0.36 -29.34 4.37
C GLY A 386 1.05 -29.35 4.98
N ILE A 387 1.81 -28.29 4.71
CA ILE A 387 3.20 -28.10 5.15
C ILE A 387 3.31 -27.09 6.30
N ALA A 388 2.20 -26.49 6.73
CA ALA A 388 2.14 -25.59 7.86
C ALA A 388 2.61 -26.25 9.17
N THR A 389 3.21 -25.42 10.01
CA THR A 389 3.71 -25.72 11.35
C THR A 389 3.29 -24.61 12.32
N PRO A 390 3.42 -24.79 13.64
CA PRO A 390 3.08 -23.74 14.61
C PRO A 390 3.81 -22.41 14.40
N MET A 391 5.08 -22.41 13.95
CA MET A 391 5.81 -21.15 13.66
C MET A 391 5.77 -20.72 12.19
N TYR A 392 5.44 -21.62 11.27
CA TYR A 392 5.40 -21.34 9.83
C TYR A 392 4.03 -21.74 9.29
N PRO A 393 3.07 -20.80 9.19
CA PRO A 393 1.72 -21.10 8.73
C PRO A 393 1.62 -21.45 7.25
N ALA A 394 2.70 -21.25 6.47
CA ALA A 394 2.78 -21.59 5.04
C ALA A 394 1.63 -20.99 4.21
N ASP A 395 1.31 -19.72 4.47
CA ASP A 395 0.21 -18.99 3.85
C ASP A 395 0.67 -17.90 2.85
N ASP A 396 1.97 -17.84 2.53
CA ASP A 396 2.65 -16.83 1.69
C ASP A 396 2.16 -16.75 0.24
N ASN A 397 1.39 -17.76 -0.20
CA ASN A 397 0.87 -17.87 -1.56
C ASN A 397 -0.65 -18.10 -1.59
N GLU A 398 -1.34 -17.99 -0.46
CA GLU A 398 -2.75 -18.35 -0.34
C GLU A 398 -3.68 -17.17 -0.69
N MET A 399 -4.90 -17.48 -1.15
CA MET A 399 -5.91 -16.50 -1.58
C MET A 399 -7.32 -16.93 -1.16
N PHE A 400 -8.31 -16.05 -1.20
CA PHE A 400 -9.70 -16.41 -0.88
C PHE A 400 -10.27 -17.34 -1.96
N GLU A 401 -10.77 -18.50 -1.53
CA GLU A 401 -11.50 -19.45 -2.38
C GLU A 401 -12.91 -19.65 -1.84
N ILE A 402 -13.84 -18.85 -2.35
CA ILE A 402 -15.24 -18.80 -1.90
C ILE A 402 -16.17 -18.97 -3.10
N ASP A 403 -17.05 -19.97 -3.02
CA ASP A 403 -18.14 -20.18 -3.96
C ASP A 403 -19.47 -19.87 -3.25
N LEU A 404 -19.97 -18.66 -3.51
CA LEU A 404 -21.23 -18.16 -2.94
C LEU A 404 -22.47 -18.89 -3.48
N ASN A 405 -22.39 -19.52 -4.67
CA ASN A 405 -23.52 -20.25 -5.24
C ASN A 405 -23.72 -21.60 -4.57
N THR A 406 -22.62 -22.28 -4.22
CA THR A 406 -22.68 -23.55 -3.48
C THR A 406 -22.61 -23.38 -1.96
N GLY A 407 -22.25 -22.19 -1.48
CA GLY A 407 -22.04 -21.90 -0.06
C GLY A 407 -20.80 -22.63 0.49
N ARG A 408 -19.77 -22.84 -0.34
CA ARG A 408 -18.52 -23.49 0.04
C ARG A 408 -17.40 -22.46 0.12
N ALA A 409 -16.51 -22.62 1.10
CA ALA A 409 -15.29 -21.83 1.21
C ALA A 409 -14.16 -22.70 1.78
N VAL A 410 -12.91 -22.36 1.43
CA VAL A 410 -11.72 -22.90 2.11
C VAL A 410 -11.36 -21.99 3.27
N HIS A 411 -11.35 -22.52 4.50
CA HIS A 411 -11.10 -21.75 5.71
C HIS A 411 -10.67 -22.64 6.89
N GLY A 412 -10.11 -22.03 7.94
CA GLY A 412 -9.79 -22.67 9.22
C GLY A 412 -9.76 -21.65 10.37
N PRO A 413 -9.45 -22.06 11.61
CA PRO A 413 -9.32 -21.15 12.74
C PRO A 413 -8.03 -20.32 12.66
N GLY A 414 -8.17 -19.00 12.73
CA GLY A 414 -7.07 -18.06 12.93
C GLY A 414 -7.14 -17.43 14.32
N ARG A 415 -6.01 -17.34 15.02
CA ARG A 415 -5.91 -16.59 16.27
C ARG A 415 -5.52 -15.16 15.97
N VAL A 416 -6.23 -14.22 16.58
CA VAL A 416 -5.99 -12.78 16.44
C VAL A 416 -5.82 -12.21 17.84
N SER A 417 -4.71 -11.51 18.07
CA SER A 417 -4.48 -10.77 19.32
C SER A 417 -4.94 -9.34 19.22
N PHE A 418 -5.26 -8.77 20.38
CA PHE A 418 -5.64 -7.38 20.51
C PHE A 418 -5.06 -6.77 21.78
N ILE A 419 -4.96 -5.45 21.78
CA ILE A 419 -4.74 -4.61 22.96
C ILE A 419 -5.86 -3.59 23.06
N CYS A 420 -6.38 -3.35 24.27
CA CYS A 420 -7.27 -2.22 24.51
C CYS A 420 -6.80 -1.37 25.68
N ALA A 421 -7.00 -0.06 25.56
CA ALA A 421 -6.83 0.91 26.63
C ALA A 421 -8.20 1.26 27.21
N VAL A 422 -8.39 1.04 28.51
CA VAL A 422 -9.67 1.27 29.21
C VAL A 422 -9.62 2.62 29.95
N PRO A 423 -10.57 3.54 29.71
CA PRO A 423 -10.59 4.85 30.37
C PRO A 423 -10.86 4.76 31.88
N LYS A 424 -10.47 5.83 32.59
CA LYS A 424 -10.95 6.07 33.97
C LYS A 424 -12.42 6.44 33.99
N GLU A 425 -13.14 5.95 34.99
CA GLU A 425 -14.49 6.42 35.25
C GLU A 425 -14.51 7.90 35.70
N THR A 426 -15.44 8.66 35.15
CA THR A 426 -15.81 10.02 35.53
C THR A 426 -17.33 10.11 35.72
N PRO A 427 -17.88 11.22 36.25
CA PRO A 427 -19.32 11.41 36.28
C PRO A 427 -20.00 11.33 34.88
N GLU A 428 -19.26 11.67 33.83
CA GLU A 428 -19.72 11.69 32.43
C GLU A 428 -19.52 10.34 31.73
N HIS A 429 -18.46 9.61 32.05
CA HIS A 429 -18.07 8.38 31.36
C HIS A 429 -17.81 7.25 32.36
N HIS A 430 -18.51 6.12 32.22
CA HIS A 430 -18.38 4.97 33.11
C HIS A 430 -18.49 3.67 32.32
N GLN A 431 -18.01 2.57 32.91
CA GLN A 431 -18.13 1.26 32.31
C GLN A 431 -19.62 0.86 32.16
N PRO A 432 -19.99 0.17 31.08
CA PRO A 432 -19.16 -0.22 29.93
C PRO A 432 -18.94 0.91 28.92
N PHE A 433 -17.67 1.20 28.62
CA PHE A 433 -17.29 2.24 27.67
C PHE A 433 -17.61 1.86 26.21
N PRO A 434 -17.99 2.82 25.35
CA PRO A 434 -18.01 2.62 23.91
C PRO A 434 -16.60 2.36 23.38
N VAL A 435 -16.50 1.65 22.25
CA VAL A 435 -15.21 1.21 21.69
C VAL A 435 -14.87 1.99 20.42
N MET A 436 -13.64 2.49 20.37
CA MET A 436 -12.97 2.99 19.18
C MET A 436 -11.94 1.95 18.72
N ILE A 437 -12.07 1.46 17.49
CA ILE A 437 -11.15 0.48 16.92
C ILE A 437 -10.07 1.19 16.11
N TYR A 438 -8.82 0.77 16.29
CA TYR A 438 -7.64 1.33 15.66
C TYR A 438 -6.94 0.32 14.75
N GLY A 439 -6.69 0.71 13.49
CA GLY A 439 -5.83 -0.01 12.56
C GLY A 439 -4.42 0.59 12.51
N HIS A 440 -3.40 -0.23 12.76
CA HIS A 440 -1.98 0.18 12.75
C HIS A 440 -1.39 0.25 11.33
N GLY A 441 -0.24 0.91 11.19
CA GLY A 441 0.46 1.09 9.91
C GLY A 441 1.20 -0.15 9.38
N PHE A 442 1.68 -0.06 8.14
CA PHE A 442 2.54 -1.08 7.52
C PHE A 442 3.88 -1.19 8.27
N SER A 443 4.42 -2.40 8.42
CA SER A 443 5.58 -2.74 9.26
C SER A 443 5.38 -2.53 10.78
N GLY A 444 4.22 -2.00 11.18
CA GLY A 444 3.88 -1.68 12.56
C GLY A 444 3.19 -2.81 13.32
N ALA A 445 2.60 -2.44 14.47
CA ALA A 445 1.86 -3.35 15.34
C ALA A 445 0.80 -2.57 16.13
N PRO A 446 -0.16 -3.25 16.79
CA PRO A 446 -1.16 -2.62 17.65
C PRO A 446 -0.58 -1.78 18.80
N PHE A 447 0.74 -1.83 19.02
CA PHE A 447 1.45 -0.97 19.97
C PHE A 447 1.23 0.52 19.67
N GLU A 448 0.96 0.90 18.42
CA GLU A 448 0.64 2.28 18.03
C GLU A 448 -0.56 2.88 18.79
N VAL A 449 -1.46 2.05 19.35
CA VAL A 449 -2.56 2.50 20.23
C VAL A 449 -2.07 3.37 21.39
N PHE A 450 -0.86 3.09 21.91
CA PHE A 450 -0.24 3.88 22.97
C PHE A 450 -0.05 5.36 22.58
N GLY A 451 0.11 5.69 21.30
CA GLY A 451 0.29 7.06 20.81
C GLY A 451 -0.95 7.94 20.89
N PHE A 452 -2.16 7.35 20.98
CA PHE A 452 -3.41 8.09 20.77
C PHE A 452 -4.52 7.77 21.78
N ALA A 453 -4.50 6.58 22.39
CA ALA A 453 -5.59 6.11 23.25
C ALA A 453 -5.93 7.07 24.39
N GLY A 454 -4.92 7.69 25.01
CA GLY A 454 -5.11 8.66 26.09
C GLY A 454 -5.98 9.86 25.69
N ARG A 455 -5.89 10.31 24.43
CA ARG A 455 -6.76 11.38 23.94
C ARG A 455 -8.20 10.93 23.85
N TYR A 456 -8.47 9.77 23.28
CA TYR A 456 -9.84 9.31 23.07
C TYR A 456 -10.50 8.78 24.35
N ALA A 457 -9.71 8.37 25.34
CA ALA A 457 -10.20 8.09 26.68
C ALA A 457 -10.80 9.34 27.35
N GLN A 458 -10.27 10.53 27.08
CA GLN A 458 -10.88 11.79 27.53
C GLN A 458 -12.25 12.07 26.87
N PHE A 459 -12.50 11.50 25.69
CA PHE A 459 -13.82 11.50 25.04
C PHE A 459 -14.69 10.30 25.49
N GLY A 460 -14.22 9.48 26.42
CA GLY A 460 -14.95 8.34 26.97
C GLY A 460 -14.87 7.05 26.16
N TYR A 461 -13.91 6.90 25.24
CA TYR A 461 -13.75 5.68 24.44
C TYR A 461 -12.67 4.75 24.97
N ALA A 462 -12.99 3.46 25.08
CA ALA A 462 -11.98 2.42 25.10
C ALA A 462 -11.39 2.25 23.70
N VAL A 463 -10.07 2.31 23.56
CA VAL A 463 -9.40 2.21 22.24
C VAL A 463 -8.77 0.84 22.10
N CYS A 464 -9.14 0.10 21.06
CA CYS A 464 -8.67 -1.27 20.80
C CYS A 464 -7.94 -1.38 19.47
N GLY A 465 -6.75 -1.98 19.45
CA GLY A 465 -5.98 -2.30 18.25
C GLY A 465 -5.81 -3.81 18.05
N LEU A 466 -5.70 -4.25 16.80
CA LEU A 466 -5.68 -5.65 16.37
C LEU A 466 -4.48 -5.92 15.47
N ASP A 467 -3.84 -7.09 15.61
CA ASP A 467 -2.78 -7.50 14.69
C ASP A 467 -3.34 -7.78 13.30
N ALA A 468 -2.86 -7.04 12.30
CA ALA A 468 -3.13 -7.35 10.90
C ALA A 468 -2.46 -8.67 10.50
N VAL A 469 -2.86 -9.24 9.35
CA VAL A 469 -2.21 -10.45 8.80
C VAL A 469 -0.70 -10.18 8.66
N GLY A 470 0.13 -11.09 9.16
CA GLY A 470 1.59 -10.98 9.08
C GLY A 470 2.24 -9.94 9.99
N HIS A 471 1.48 -9.30 10.88
CA HIS A 471 1.99 -8.26 11.75
C HIS A 471 1.95 -8.64 13.24
N GLY A 472 2.79 -8.00 14.02
CA GLY A 472 2.94 -8.27 15.43
C GLY A 472 4.03 -7.45 16.11
N LEU A 473 4.02 -7.39 17.45
CA LEU A 473 5.10 -6.76 18.18
C LEU A 473 6.35 -7.64 18.11
N ALA A 474 7.35 -7.20 17.36
CA ALA A 474 8.67 -7.82 17.28
C ALA A 474 9.77 -6.78 17.50
N LEU A 475 10.91 -7.23 18.04
CA LEU A 475 12.08 -6.37 18.24
C LEU A 475 12.97 -6.40 17.00
N PRO A 476 13.74 -5.32 16.73
CA PRO A 476 14.79 -5.36 15.71
C PRO A 476 15.86 -6.41 16.05
N SER A 477 16.43 -7.04 15.03
CA SER A 477 17.60 -7.92 15.15
C SER A 477 18.83 -7.25 14.51
N ASP A 478 19.67 -6.63 15.34
CA ASP A 478 20.97 -6.09 14.91
C ASP A 478 22.09 -7.00 15.44
N GLU A 479 23.00 -7.45 14.58
CA GLU A 479 24.16 -8.27 14.97
C GLU A 479 25.04 -7.59 16.04
N GLY A 480 24.98 -6.26 16.15
CA GLY A 480 25.73 -5.48 17.14
C GLY A 480 25.02 -5.24 18.48
N ILE A 481 23.69 -5.44 18.56
CA ILE A 481 22.89 -5.10 19.74
C ILE A 481 21.90 -6.22 20.08
N PRO A 482 22.06 -6.92 21.22
CA PRO A 482 21.17 -8.00 21.63
C PRO A 482 19.86 -7.44 22.22
N TYR A 483 19.01 -6.85 21.38
CA TYR A 483 17.72 -6.27 21.77
C TYR A 483 16.81 -7.30 22.45
N ASP A 484 16.83 -8.54 21.97
CA ASP A 484 16.15 -9.71 22.51
C ASP A 484 16.57 -10.05 23.95
N GLN A 485 17.73 -9.56 24.41
CA GLN A 485 18.18 -9.70 25.80
C GLN A 485 17.99 -8.42 26.60
N ILE A 486 18.35 -7.27 26.02
CA ILE A 486 18.35 -5.98 26.71
C ILE A 486 16.93 -5.53 27.04
N VAL A 487 16.00 -5.61 26.08
CA VAL A 487 14.63 -5.12 26.26
C VAL A 487 13.87 -5.95 27.30
N PRO A 488 13.86 -7.30 27.25
CA PRO A 488 13.20 -8.09 28.29
C PRO A 488 13.81 -7.88 29.68
N GLN A 489 15.14 -7.72 29.79
CA GLN A 489 15.78 -7.42 31.08
C GLN A 489 15.38 -6.04 31.63
N ALA A 490 15.30 -5.02 30.77
CA ALA A 490 14.85 -3.68 31.17
C ALA A 490 13.39 -3.70 31.64
N LEU A 491 12.51 -4.40 30.90
CA LEU A 491 11.10 -4.52 31.25
C LEU A 491 10.89 -5.37 32.52
N ALA A 492 11.69 -6.42 32.73
CA ALA A 492 11.70 -7.18 33.98
C ALA A 492 12.07 -6.31 35.18
N GLY A 493 13.05 -5.40 35.03
CA GLY A 493 13.39 -4.42 36.05
C GLY A 493 12.27 -3.43 36.40
N LEU A 494 11.28 -3.29 35.52
CA LEU A 494 10.09 -2.45 35.69
C LEU A 494 8.82 -3.22 36.08
N GLY A 495 8.89 -4.56 36.20
CA GLY A 495 7.73 -5.40 36.48
C GLY A 495 6.78 -5.58 35.26
N LEU A 496 7.32 -5.45 34.04
CA LEU A 496 6.58 -5.46 32.77
C LEU A 496 6.96 -6.64 31.87
N LEU A 497 7.67 -7.65 32.38
CA LEU A 497 8.14 -8.76 31.55
C LEU A 497 6.96 -9.56 31.00
N GLN A 498 6.00 -9.94 31.85
CA GLN A 498 4.82 -10.70 31.48
C GLN A 498 3.91 -9.93 30.52
N PHE A 499 3.82 -8.60 30.65
CA PHE A 499 3.10 -7.76 29.68
C PHE A 499 3.75 -7.87 28.30
N TYR A 500 5.07 -7.72 28.23
CA TYR A 500 5.82 -7.90 26.98
C TYR A 500 5.67 -9.31 26.41
N GLU A 501 5.79 -10.35 27.22
CA GLU A 501 5.63 -11.75 26.79
C GLU A 501 4.21 -12.05 26.28
N ALA A 502 3.19 -11.45 26.90
CA ALA A 502 1.81 -11.58 26.44
C ALA A 502 1.54 -10.82 25.13
N PHE A 503 2.29 -9.74 24.89
CA PHE A 503 2.06 -8.84 23.78
C PHE A 503 2.92 -9.14 22.54
N LYS A 504 4.17 -9.58 22.73
CA LYS A 504 5.11 -9.90 21.65
C LYS A 504 4.56 -11.01 20.75
N GLY A 505 5.00 -11.00 19.50
CA GLY A 505 4.43 -11.85 18.46
C GLY A 505 3.10 -11.29 17.99
N GLY A 506 2.10 -12.14 17.83
CA GLY A 506 0.82 -11.80 17.21
C GLY A 506 0.62 -12.68 15.99
N ARG A 507 0.55 -12.07 14.81
CA ARG A 507 0.42 -12.77 13.52
C ARG A 507 1.67 -12.67 12.64
N ILE A 508 2.71 -12.00 13.12
CA ILE A 508 4.04 -12.00 12.52
C ILE A 508 4.62 -13.42 12.50
N ARG A 509 5.36 -13.74 11.44
CA ARG A 509 5.94 -15.06 11.18
C ARG A 509 7.31 -14.89 10.55
N ASP A 510 8.20 -15.86 10.76
CA ASP A 510 9.51 -15.90 10.10
C ASP A 510 9.27 -16.16 8.59
N LEU A 511 9.62 -15.17 7.77
CA LEU A 511 9.44 -15.20 6.31
C LEU A 511 10.74 -15.53 5.56
N ASP A 512 11.90 -15.61 6.23
CA ASP A 512 13.21 -15.86 5.61
C ASP A 512 13.94 -17.11 6.13
N ASN A 513 13.31 -17.91 6.99
CA ASN A 513 13.91 -19.11 7.61
C ASN A 513 15.21 -18.85 8.37
N ASP A 514 15.40 -17.68 8.97
CA ASP A 514 16.53 -17.43 9.87
C ASP A 514 16.29 -17.97 11.30
N GLY A 515 15.06 -18.42 11.59
CA GLY A 515 14.65 -18.99 12.88
C GLY A 515 14.33 -17.94 13.94
N MET A 516 14.20 -16.68 13.53
CA MET A 516 13.86 -15.53 14.36
C MET A 516 12.60 -14.85 13.82
N ILE A 517 11.84 -14.26 14.74
CA ILE A 517 10.75 -13.35 14.40
C ILE A 517 11.21 -11.96 14.80
N THR A 518 11.38 -11.09 13.82
CA THR A 518 12.03 -9.80 13.98
C THR A 518 11.13 -8.68 13.44
N ALA A 519 11.44 -7.44 13.76
CA ALA A 519 10.71 -6.30 13.19
C ALA A 519 10.80 -6.23 11.64
N PHE A 520 11.77 -6.92 11.01
CA PHE A 520 11.91 -6.97 9.55
C PHE A 520 10.93 -7.94 8.88
N ASP A 521 10.32 -8.85 9.64
CA ASP A 521 9.29 -9.78 9.14
C ASP A 521 7.90 -9.14 9.10
N ASN A 522 7.71 -8.00 9.78
CA ASN A 522 6.40 -7.40 9.97
C ASN A 522 5.77 -7.00 8.65
N GLY A 523 4.74 -7.74 8.23
CA GLY A 523 4.04 -7.49 6.98
C GLY A 523 4.87 -7.74 5.72
N GLY A 524 5.97 -8.52 5.80
CA GLY A 524 6.92 -8.73 4.70
C GLY A 524 6.31 -9.29 3.40
N ASP A 525 5.11 -9.86 3.46
CA ASP A 525 4.32 -10.30 2.31
C ASP A 525 2.92 -9.67 2.22
N PHE A 526 2.64 -8.64 3.02
CA PHE A 526 1.39 -7.86 2.91
C PHE A 526 1.35 -7.13 1.58
N TRP A 527 2.44 -6.43 1.21
CA TRP A 527 2.70 -5.96 -0.14
C TRP A 527 3.54 -7.01 -0.86
N SER A 528 2.98 -7.62 -1.90
CA SER A 528 3.61 -8.74 -2.62
C SER A 528 3.31 -8.67 -4.11
N TYR A 529 4.23 -9.22 -4.92
CA TYR A 529 4.03 -9.45 -6.34
C TYR A 529 2.90 -10.45 -6.64
N ASP A 530 2.52 -11.30 -5.67
CA ASP A 530 1.30 -12.11 -5.75
C ASP A 530 0.08 -11.23 -5.45
N MET A 531 -0.50 -10.70 -6.53
CA MET A 531 -1.64 -9.77 -6.47
C MET A 531 -2.87 -10.38 -5.81
N PHE A 532 -3.06 -11.70 -5.84
CA PHE A 532 -4.17 -12.34 -5.14
C PHE A 532 -3.92 -12.39 -3.63
N HIS A 533 -2.69 -12.68 -3.23
CA HIS A 533 -2.29 -12.70 -1.83
C HIS A 533 -2.35 -11.30 -1.19
N LEU A 534 -1.76 -10.28 -1.85
CA LEU A 534 -1.84 -8.87 -1.41
C LEU A 534 -3.29 -8.44 -1.17
N ARG A 535 -4.14 -8.66 -2.18
CA ARG A 535 -5.58 -8.35 -2.13
C ARG A 535 -6.25 -9.01 -0.92
N ASP A 536 -5.98 -10.29 -0.69
CA ASP A 536 -6.67 -11.07 0.32
C ASP A 536 -6.08 -10.91 1.73
N ASN A 537 -4.85 -10.41 1.87
CA ASN A 537 -4.28 -9.94 3.15
C ASN A 537 -5.07 -8.74 3.71
N VAL A 538 -5.43 -7.78 2.84
CA VAL A 538 -6.32 -6.67 3.23
C VAL A 538 -7.67 -7.22 3.69
N ARG A 539 -8.27 -8.09 2.87
CA ARG A 539 -9.62 -8.61 3.12
C ARG A 539 -9.69 -9.50 4.35
N GLN A 540 -8.68 -10.34 4.60
CA GLN A 540 -8.60 -11.15 5.80
C GLN A 540 -8.49 -10.27 7.05
N THR A 541 -7.69 -9.21 7.01
CA THR A 541 -7.60 -8.25 8.13
C THR A 541 -8.96 -7.59 8.41
N VAL A 542 -9.75 -7.27 7.38
CA VAL A 542 -11.12 -6.76 7.53
C VAL A 542 -12.06 -7.81 8.15
N VAL A 543 -11.96 -9.08 7.75
CA VAL A 543 -12.73 -10.18 8.35
C VAL A 543 -12.46 -10.30 9.84
N ASP A 544 -11.20 -10.13 10.26
CA ASP A 544 -10.82 -10.17 11.67
C ASP A 544 -11.44 -9.02 12.47
N HIS A 545 -11.52 -7.82 11.89
CA HIS A 545 -12.21 -6.68 12.49
C HIS A 545 -13.73 -6.92 12.59
N ILE A 546 -14.36 -7.50 11.56
CA ILE A 546 -15.80 -7.86 11.59
C ILE A 546 -16.09 -8.85 12.73
N GLN A 547 -15.24 -9.87 12.88
CA GLN A 547 -15.39 -10.85 13.95
C GLN A 547 -15.15 -10.21 15.33
N PHE A 548 -14.16 -9.34 15.46
CA PHE A 548 -13.92 -8.61 16.71
C PHE A 548 -15.12 -7.74 17.10
N ILE A 549 -15.70 -6.99 16.16
CA ILE A 549 -16.92 -6.20 16.38
C ILE A 549 -18.07 -7.10 16.85
N ARG A 550 -18.26 -8.26 16.21
CA ARG A 550 -19.28 -9.24 16.64
C ARG A 550 -19.04 -9.74 18.07
N ILE A 551 -17.79 -9.94 18.47
CA ILE A 551 -17.42 -10.32 19.83
C ILE A 551 -17.72 -9.19 20.81
N LEU A 552 -17.29 -7.95 20.51
CA LEU A 552 -17.55 -6.77 21.34
C LEU A 552 -19.05 -6.56 21.59
N ARG A 553 -19.90 -6.77 20.58
CA ARG A 553 -21.37 -6.70 20.71
C ARG A 553 -21.95 -7.77 21.63
N SER A 554 -21.27 -8.91 21.79
CA SER A 554 -21.74 -10.06 22.56
C SER A 554 -21.35 -10.01 24.05
N LEU A 555 -20.39 -9.14 24.43
CA LEU A 555 -19.91 -9.00 25.81
C LEU A 555 -21.05 -8.73 26.79
N GLY A 556 -20.89 -9.25 28.00
CA GLY A 556 -21.92 -9.20 29.05
C GLY A 556 -23.01 -10.28 28.95
N ASN A 557 -23.03 -11.09 27.88
CA ASN A 557 -23.97 -12.23 27.75
C ASN A 557 -23.27 -13.60 27.84
N LEU A 558 -21.93 -13.61 27.82
CA LEU A 558 -21.10 -14.80 27.84
C LEU A 558 -20.27 -14.82 29.12
N LYS A 559 -19.86 -16.00 29.56
CA LYS A 559 -18.97 -16.20 30.72
C LYS A 559 -17.63 -16.74 30.25
N TRP A 560 -16.58 -16.35 30.96
CA TRP A 560 -15.25 -16.91 30.83
C TRP A 560 -15.09 -18.19 31.65
N ASP A 561 -14.15 -19.01 31.21
CA ASP A 561 -13.52 -20.08 31.99
C ASP A 561 -12.26 -19.59 32.73
N PHE A 562 -12.24 -18.30 33.07
CA PHE A 562 -11.19 -17.61 33.81
C PHE A 562 -11.79 -16.96 35.06
N ASP A 563 -10.99 -16.88 36.11
CA ASP A 563 -11.31 -16.22 37.37
C ASP A 563 -10.59 -14.85 37.39
N THR A 564 -11.27 -13.81 36.92
CA THR A 564 -10.77 -12.43 36.88
C THR A 564 -10.99 -11.71 38.21
N ASN A 565 -12.01 -12.11 38.98
CA ASN A 565 -12.34 -11.50 40.28
C ASN A 565 -11.59 -12.12 41.49
N GLY A 566 -10.95 -13.27 41.31
CA GLY A 566 -10.15 -13.97 42.33
C GLY A 566 -10.95 -14.75 43.38
N ASP A 567 -12.21 -15.10 43.13
CA ASP A 567 -13.06 -15.85 44.06
C ASP A 567 -12.83 -17.38 44.05
N GLY A 568 -11.94 -17.84 43.17
CA GLY A 568 -11.58 -19.24 42.96
C GLY A 568 -12.50 -19.98 41.99
N LYS A 569 -13.39 -19.29 41.26
CA LYS A 569 -14.27 -19.87 40.24
C LYS A 569 -14.04 -19.24 38.87
N ALA A 570 -13.83 -20.11 37.90
CA ALA A 570 -13.74 -19.77 36.49
C ALA A 570 -15.15 -19.63 35.87
N ASP A 571 -15.92 -18.61 36.29
CA ASP A 571 -17.25 -18.34 35.73
C ASP A 571 -17.58 -16.84 35.57
N ASP A 572 -16.56 -15.99 35.47
CA ASP A 572 -16.69 -14.54 35.38
C ASP A 572 -17.29 -14.05 34.06
N LEU A 573 -17.74 -12.79 34.06
CA LEU A 573 -18.41 -12.20 32.91
C LEU A 573 -17.40 -11.91 31.80
N MET A 574 -17.65 -12.40 30.59
CA MET A 574 -16.77 -12.11 29.44
C MET A 574 -16.81 -10.62 29.13
N GLY A 575 -15.64 -9.98 29.25
CA GLY A 575 -15.44 -8.53 29.10
C GLY A 575 -15.26 -7.77 30.42
N ASP A 576 -15.33 -8.44 31.58
CA ASP A 576 -15.06 -7.89 32.92
C ASP A 576 -13.61 -8.25 33.32
N PHE A 577 -12.64 -7.54 32.72
CA PHE A 577 -11.22 -7.87 32.90
C PHE A 577 -10.72 -7.45 34.29
N ASP A 578 -11.29 -6.39 34.87
CA ASP A 578 -10.92 -5.89 36.19
C ASP A 578 -11.61 -6.62 37.35
N GLY A 579 -12.60 -7.48 37.07
CA GLY A 579 -13.27 -8.36 38.02
C GLY A 579 -14.23 -7.64 38.97
N ASP A 580 -14.74 -6.47 38.61
CA ASP A 580 -15.64 -5.66 39.46
C ASP A 580 -17.12 -6.07 39.37
N GLY A 581 -17.46 -7.00 38.47
CA GLY A 581 -18.82 -7.48 38.20
C GLY A 581 -19.52 -6.76 37.05
N ARG A 582 -18.84 -5.88 36.31
CA ARG A 582 -19.33 -5.18 35.12
C ARG A 582 -18.35 -5.39 33.96
N ILE A 583 -18.87 -5.44 32.74
CA ILE A 583 -17.99 -5.42 31.57
C ILE A 583 -17.35 -4.05 31.39
N ASP A 584 -16.07 -4.03 31.01
CA ASP A 584 -15.28 -2.80 30.86
C ASP A 584 -15.73 -1.96 29.66
N PHE A 585 -16.01 -2.62 28.53
CA PHE A 585 -16.36 -1.96 27.27
C PHE A 585 -17.21 -2.84 26.35
N GLY A 586 -17.77 -2.25 25.29
CA GLY A 586 -18.62 -2.96 24.34
C GLY A 586 -19.98 -3.32 24.95
N GLY A 587 -20.57 -4.45 24.55
CA GLY A 587 -21.82 -4.99 25.08
C GLY A 587 -23.12 -4.43 24.49
N ALA A 588 -24.26 -4.87 25.03
CA ALA A 588 -25.60 -4.61 24.46
C ALA A 588 -25.99 -3.12 24.37
N GLN A 589 -25.41 -2.26 25.21
CA GLN A 589 -25.57 -0.81 25.21
C GLN A 589 -24.73 -0.10 24.14
N ASN A 590 -23.64 -0.73 23.67
CA ASN A 590 -22.70 -0.17 22.71
C ASN A 590 -22.73 -1.01 21.41
N GLN A 591 -23.78 -0.80 20.60
CA GLN A 591 -23.95 -1.50 19.31
C GLN A 591 -23.42 -0.72 18.11
N LYS A 592 -22.94 0.51 18.34
CA LYS A 592 -22.28 1.33 17.31
C LYS A 592 -20.80 1.42 17.65
N PHE A 593 -19.99 1.41 16.61
CA PHE A 593 -18.54 1.47 16.73
C PHE A 593 -18.01 2.66 15.93
N VAL A 594 -16.90 3.20 16.42
CA VAL A 594 -16.12 4.18 15.68
C VAL A 594 -14.80 3.53 15.33
N VAL A 595 -14.30 3.80 14.12
CA VAL A 595 -13.08 3.18 13.61
C VAL A 595 -12.15 4.25 13.04
N TRP A 596 -10.87 4.06 13.24
CA TRP A 596 -9.87 4.90 12.59
C TRP A 596 -8.59 4.12 12.40
N GLY A 597 -7.73 4.58 11.51
CA GLY A 597 -6.46 3.92 11.23
C GLY A 597 -5.60 4.78 10.35
N GLN A 598 -4.30 4.50 10.39
CA GLN A 598 -3.30 5.26 9.64
C GLN A 598 -2.56 4.34 8.68
N SER A 599 -2.21 4.84 7.48
CA SER A 599 -1.47 4.06 6.48
C SER A 599 -2.24 2.80 6.07
N MET A 600 -1.63 1.61 6.17
CA MET A 600 -2.31 0.31 6.03
C MET A 600 -3.59 0.20 6.88
N GLY A 601 -3.60 0.73 8.10
CA GLY A 601 -4.79 0.77 8.94
C GLY A 601 -5.90 1.66 8.38
N GLY A 602 -5.54 2.68 7.60
CA GLY A 602 -6.46 3.49 6.80
C GLY A 602 -7.11 2.69 5.68
N ILE A 603 -6.32 1.89 4.94
CA ILE A 603 -6.82 0.96 3.91
C ILE A 603 -7.88 0.01 4.51
N VAL A 604 -7.55 -0.63 5.63
CA VAL A 604 -8.47 -1.56 6.33
C VAL A 604 -9.72 -0.83 6.82
N THR A 605 -9.57 0.37 7.39
CA THR A 605 -10.68 1.20 7.89
C THR A 605 -11.66 1.55 6.76
N GLU A 606 -11.15 1.92 5.59
CA GLU A 606 -11.95 2.29 4.43
C GLU A 606 -12.73 1.10 3.88
N VAL A 607 -12.08 -0.07 3.71
CA VAL A 607 -12.79 -1.28 3.29
C VAL A 607 -13.85 -1.69 4.32
N LEU A 608 -13.50 -1.69 5.60
CA LEU A 608 -14.40 -2.06 6.70
C LEU A 608 -15.63 -1.15 6.76
N ALA A 609 -15.46 0.17 6.59
CA ALA A 609 -16.54 1.16 6.56
C ALA A 609 -17.57 0.90 5.45
N GLY A 610 -17.18 0.23 4.36
CA GLY A 610 -18.09 -0.14 3.27
C GLY A 610 -18.92 -1.40 3.53
N VAL A 611 -18.53 -2.26 4.48
CA VAL A 611 -19.13 -3.60 4.66
C VAL A 611 -19.60 -3.94 6.08
N GLU A 612 -19.21 -3.20 7.11
CA GLU A 612 -19.71 -3.38 8.48
C GLU A 612 -20.71 -2.27 8.86
N PRO A 613 -22.02 -2.57 8.88
CA PRO A 613 -23.06 -1.56 9.03
C PRO A 613 -23.17 -0.96 10.43
N THR A 614 -22.43 -1.43 11.42
CA THR A 614 -22.47 -0.87 12.79
C THR A 614 -21.50 0.28 13.01
N ILE A 615 -20.71 0.64 12.00
CA ILE A 615 -19.75 1.74 12.07
C ILE A 615 -20.48 3.07 11.87
N SER A 616 -20.56 3.87 12.93
CA SER A 616 -21.20 5.19 12.90
C SER A 616 -20.27 6.28 12.37
N ALA A 617 -18.98 6.19 12.69
CA ALA A 617 -17.95 7.14 12.25
C ALA A 617 -16.65 6.41 11.90
N ALA A 618 -16.08 6.75 10.75
CA ALA A 618 -14.77 6.29 10.28
C ALA A 618 -13.84 7.48 10.01
N THR A 619 -12.57 7.38 10.41
CA THR A 619 -11.56 8.42 10.12
C THR A 619 -10.24 7.83 9.65
N PRO A 620 -10.17 7.29 8.42
CA PRO A 620 -8.91 6.83 7.86
C PRO A 620 -7.95 7.99 7.59
N ILE A 621 -6.66 7.76 7.83
CA ILE A 621 -5.59 8.72 7.60
C ILE A 621 -4.57 8.09 6.64
N SER A 622 -4.35 8.72 5.49
CA SER A 622 -3.41 8.24 4.48
C SER A 622 -3.64 6.77 4.07
N GLY A 623 -4.90 6.35 3.94
CA GLY A 623 -5.27 5.01 3.45
C GLY A 623 -5.20 4.94 1.92
N GLY A 624 -6.00 5.80 1.27
CA GLY A 624 -5.99 5.98 -0.19
C GLY A 624 -6.68 4.85 -0.96
N GLY A 625 -7.29 5.18 -2.10
CA GLY A 625 -7.84 4.20 -3.05
C GLY A 625 -6.97 4.03 -4.29
N GLY A 626 -7.04 2.87 -4.95
CA GLY A 626 -6.20 2.55 -6.10
C GLY A 626 -4.83 2.02 -5.66
N LEU A 627 -4.80 0.84 -5.01
CA LEU A 627 -3.58 0.22 -4.46
C LEU A 627 -2.45 0.11 -5.49
N ILE A 628 -2.79 -0.11 -6.75
CA ILE A 628 -1.82 -0.16 -7.83
C ILE A 628 -1.12 1.19 -8.07
N HIS A 629 -1.85 2.29 -7.93
CA HIS A 629 -1.30 3.65 -8.07
C HIS A 629 -0.44 4.03 -6.86
N ILE A 630 -0.82 3.57 -5.67
CA ILE A 630 0.00 3.70 -4.47
C ILE A 630 1.33 2.97 -4.69
N GLY A 631 1.28 1.70 -5.12
CA GLY A 631 2.48 0.89 -5.36
C GLY A 631 3.44 1.50 -6.39
N LEU A 632 2.94 2.20 -7.41
CA LEU A 632 3.78 2.84 -8.45
C LEU A 632 4.54 4.08 -7.99
N ARG A 633 4.13 4.71 -6.88
CA ARG A 633 4.59 6.06 -6.51
C ARG A 633 5.05 6.17 -5.06
N THR A 634 4.82 5.14 -4.25
CA THR A 634 5.24 5.10 -2.86
C THR A 634 6.76 5.16 -2.71
N THR A 635 7.21 5.85 -1.67
CA THR A 635 8.59 5.82 -1.16
C THR A 635 8.71 4.99 0.13
N ASN A 636 7.62 4.33 0.55
CA ASN A 636 7.61 3.54 1.77
C ASN A 636 8.49 2.30 1.59
N PRO A 637 9.59 2.15 2.36
CA PRO A 637 10.49 1.01 2.21
C PRO A 637 9.75 -0.33 2.36
N GLY A 638 10.19 -1.33 1.60
CA GLY A 638 9.56 -2.66 1.58
C GLY A 638 8.40 -2.79 0.59
N VAL A 639 7.72 -1.69 0.22
CA VAL A 639 6.66 -1.75 -0.79
C VAL A 639 7.21 -1.88 -2.21
N PRO A 640 8.15 -1.03 -2.69
CA PRO A 640 8.81 -1.26 -3.98
C PRO A 640 9.48 -2.63 -4.06
N GLU A 641 10.11 -3.08 -2.98
CA GLU A 641 10.84 -4.34 -2.93
C GLU A 641 9.93 -5.56 -2.92
N GLY A 642 8.85 -5.55 -2.14
CA GLY A 642 7.86 -6.62 -2.10
C GLY A 642 7.00 -6.69 -3.36
N ALA A 643 6.54 -5.54 -3.85
CA ALA A 643 5.53 -5.48 -4.92
C ALA A 643 6.11 -5.26 -6.32
N LEU A 644 7.17 -4.46 -6.49
CA LEU A 644 7.68 -4.08 -7.82
C LEU A 644 8.95 -4.85 -8.22
N MET A 645 9.86 -5.13 -7.28
CA MET A 645 11.13 -5.81 -7.60
C MET A 645 10.91 -7.19 -8.25
N PRO A 646 10.01 -8.05 -7.78
CA PRO A 646 9.78 -9.35 -8.41
C PRO A 646 8.98 -9.22 -9.72
N LEU A 647 8.32 -8.09 -10.00
CA LEU A 647 7.73 -7.83 -11.31
C LEU A 647 8.83 -7.44 -12.32
N MET A 648 9.79 -6.61 -11.91
CA MET A 648 10.85 -6.11 -12.79
C MET A 648 12.04 -7.06 -12.93
N GLY A 649 12.38 -7.79 -11.85
CA GLY A 649 13.51 -8.69 -11.73
C GLY A 649 13.13 -10.18 -11.78
N PRO A 650 14.00 -11.09 -11.30
CA PRO A 650 15.28 -10.83 -10.66
C PRO A 650 16.26 -10.12 -11.60
N PHE A 651 17.15 -9.31 -11.02
CA PHE A 651 18.18 -8.61 -11.78
C PHE A 651 19.53 -9.31 -11.62
N ILE A 652 20.26 -9.45 -12.73
CA ILE A 652 21.70 -9.72 -12.71
C ILE A 652 22.42 -8.39 -12.84
N VAL A 653 23.17 -8.00 -11.82
CA VAL A 653 23.79 -6.68 -11.70
C VAL A 653 25.29 -6.78 -11.91
N PHE A 654 25.84 -5.89 -12.73
CA PHE A 654 27.26 -5.82 -13.07
C PHE A 654 27.85 -4.50 -12.54
N SER A 655 28.60 -4.57 -11.44
CA SER A 655 29.12 -3.40 -10.72
C SER A 655 30.64 -3.29 -10.83
N PRO A 656 31.19 -2.23 -11.46
CA PRO A 656 32.62 -1.98 -11.48
C PRO A 656 33.17 -1.72 -10.07
N LEU A 657 34.28 -2.37 -9.70
CA LEU A 657 34.88 -2.25 -8.36
C LEU A 657 35.88 -1.08 -8.23
N GLY A 658 36.16 -0.36 -9.31
CA GLY A 658 37.09 0.78 -9.31
C GLY A 658 38.54 0.43 -8.94
N ASP A 659 38.90 -0.85 -9.01
CA ASP A 659 40.24 -1.34 -8.69
C ASP A 659 41.23 -1.16 -9.87
N ALA A 660 42.51 -1.44 -9.62
CA ALA A 660 43.55 -1.32 -10.65
C ALA A 660 43.42 -2.32 -11.81
N PHE A 661 42.57 -3.35 -11.65
CA PHE A 661 42.34 -4.40 -12.65
C PHE A 661 41.07 -4.16 -13.47
N ASP A 662 40.33 -3.10 -13.15
CA ASP A 662 39.02 -2.81 -13.72
C ASP A 662 38.11 -4.05 -13.62
N SER A 663 38.05 -4.61 -12.41
CA SER A 663 37.20 -5.77 -12.08
C SER A 663 35.73 -5.38 -12.02
N VAL A 664 34.87 -6.30 -12.41
CA VAL A 664 33.41 -6.20 -12.31
C VAL A 664 32.90 -7.28 -11.36
N GLU A 665 32.17 -6.88 -10.33
CA GLU A 665 31.38 -7.76 -9.48
C GLU A 665 30.05 -8.06 -10.16
N ILE A 666 29.66 -9.33 -10.14
CA ILE A 666 28.38 -9.80 -10.66
C ILE A 666 27.57 -10.28 -9.48
N ALA A 667 26.33 -9.80 -9.36
CA ALA A 667 25.42 -10.15 -8.29
C ALA A 667 24.02 -10.45 -8.80
N ILE A 668 23.26 -11.20 -8.00
CA ILE A 668 21.82 -11.29 -8.15
C ILE A 668 21.21 -10.27 -7.21
N MET A 669 20.27 -9.47 -7.72
CA MET A 669 19.48 -8.55 -6.91
C MET A 669 18.03 -8.99 -6.87
N ILE A 670 17.51 -9.15 -5.65
CA ILE A 670 16.19 -9.74 -5.39
C ILE A 670 15.63 -9.31 -4.03
N ASN A 671 14.30 -9.31 -3.88
CA ASN A 671 13.62 -8.95 -2.66
C ASN A 671 14.08 -9.84 -1.48
N ASP A 672 14.30 -9.22 -0.33
CA ASP A 672 14.65 -9.89 0.93
C ASP A 672 13.94 -9.23 2.12
N LEU A 673 12.60 -9.20 2.03
CA LEU A 673 11.72 -8.60 3.04
C LEU A 673 12.07 -7.13 3.31
N HIS A 674 11.95 -6.66 4.55
CA HIS A 674 12.08 -5.26 4.95
C HIS A 674 13.49 -4.87 5.41
N ARG A 675 14.54 -5.39 4.77
CA ARG A 675 15.93 -5.15 5.20
C ARG A 675 16.44 -3.73 4.98
N GLU A 676 15.76 -2.94 4.15
CA GLU A 676 16.04 -1.52 3.88
C GLU A 676 15.93 -0.67 5.16
N TYR A 677 15.07 -1.07 6.11
CA TYR A 677 14.95 -0.41 7.41
C TYR A 677 16.21 -0.55 8.29
N ARG A 678 17.11 -1.51 8.00
CA ARG A 678 18.38 -1.68 8.72
C ARG A 678 19.49 -0.82 8.14
N ASP A 679 19.72 -0.94 6.84
CA ASP A 679 20.95 -0.45 6.19
C ASP A 679 20.74 0.87 5.40
N GLY A 680 19.49 1.34 5.35
CA GLY A 680 19.07 2.48 4.54
C GLY A 680 19.24 2.24 3.03
N PRO A 681 18.89 3.22 2.19
CA PRO A 681 19.00 3.10 0.73
C PRO A 681 20.45 3.01 0.20
N ARG A 682 21.46 2.93 1.07
CA ARG A 682 22.89 2.94 0.71
C ARG A 682 23.63 1.63 1.04
N GLY A 683 23.03 0.72 1.80
CA GLY A 683 23.70 -0.51 2.24
C GLY A 683 23.15 -1.75 1.56
N TRP A 684 23.17 -1.78 0.22
CA TRP A 684 22.91 -2.92 -0.68
C TRP A 684 22.19 -4.16 -0.08
N PRO A 685 20.99 -4.04 0.54
CA PRO A 685 20.43 -5.12 1.36
C PRO A 685 19.84 -6.26 0.50
N HIS A 686 19.62 -5.99 -0.79
CA HIS A 686 19.06 -6.91 -1.78
C HIS A 686 20.12 -7.44 -2.76
N TYR A 687 21.41 -7.21 -2.49
CA TYR A 687 22.49 -7.46 -3.44
C TYR A 687 23.32 -8.68 -3.02
N TYR A 688 23.36 -9.71 -3.85
CA TYR A 688 24.02 -10.98 -3.57
C TYR A 688 25.16 -11.27 -4.56
N PRO A 689 26.42 -10.96 -4.22
CA PRO A 689 27.56 -11.21 -5.09
C PRO A 689 27.72 -12.70 -5.40
N VAL A 690 27.70 -13.06 -6.69
CA VAL A 690 27.86 -14.44 -7.15
C VAL A 690 29.21 -14.69 -7.82
N ALA A 691 29.82 -13.66 -8.45
CA ALA A 691 31.06 -13.80 -9.19
C ALA A 691 31.87 -12.49 -9.25
N THR A 692 33.12 -12.58 -9.66
CA THR A 692 33.94 -11.40 -9.99
C THR A 692 34.82 -11.69 -11.19
N THR A 693 34.76 -10.83 -12.19
CA THR A 693 35.49 -11.02 -13.45
C THR A 693 36.34 -9.80 -13.80
N THR A 694 37.46 -10.05 -14.45
CA THR A 694 38.28 -9.01 -15.12
C THR A 694 38.14 -9.05 -16.64
N ASN A 695 37.31 -9.97 -17.17
CA ASN A 695 37.15 -10.19 -18.62
C ASN A 695 36.08 -9.31 -19.26
N LEU A 696 35.26 -8.60 -18.47
CA LEU A 696 34.23 -7.69 -18.97
C LEU A 696 34.77 -6.25 -19.04
N LYS A 697 35.26 -5.85 -20.21
CA LYS A 697 35.82 -4.51 -20.45
C LYS A 697 34.77 -3.56 -21.05
N PRO A 698 34.96 -2.22 -20.99
CA PRO A 698 34.04 -1.29 -21.63
C PRO A 698 33.89 -1.60 -23.13
N GLY A 699 32.64 -1.69 -23.60
CA GLY A 699 32.26 -2.09 -24.95
C GLY A 699 32.01 -3.59 -25.16
N ASP A 700 32.36 -4.45 -24.21
CA ASP A 700 32.08 -5.89 -24.28
C ASP A 700 30.60 -6.19 -23.99
N SER A 701 30.05 -7.21 -24.66
CA SER A 701 28.68 -7.68 -24.43
C SER A 701 28.60 -8.85 -23.45
N VAL A 702 27.43 -8.96 -22.81
CA VAL A 702 27.04 -10.10 -21.99
C VAL A 702 25.75 -10.71 -22.51
N ILE A 703 25.63 -12.03 -22.39
CA ILE A 703 24.37 -12.73 -22.56
C ILE A 703 24.06 -13.44 -21.25
N VAL A 704 22.94 -13.07 -20.64
CA VAL A 704 22.37 -13.75 -19.47
C VAL A 704 21.31 -14.72 -19.98
N ARG A 705 21.47 -16.00 -19.72
CA ARG A 705 20.58 -17.07 -20.19
C ARG A 705 19.93 -17.75 -19.00
N ASN A 706 18.60 -17.83 -19.01
CA ASN A 706 17.89 -18.82 -18.21
C ASN A 706 17.74 -20.09 -19.05
N GLN A 707 18.62 -21.07 -18.79
CA GLN A 707 18.66 -22.32 -19.54
C GLN A 707 17.43 -23.20 -19.31
N SER A 708 16.80 -23.10 -18.14
CA SER A 708 15.59 -23.86 -17.80
C SER A 708 14.40 -23.44 -18.66
N LYS A 709 14.35 -22.17 -19.06
CA LYS A 709 13.23 -21.58 -19.83
C LYS A 709 13.54 -21.35 -21.30
N GLY A 710 14.83 -21.34 -21.67
CA GLY A 710 15.26 -21.07 -23.05
C GLY A 710 15.13 -19.59 -23.43
N VAL A 711 15.20 -18.69 -22.45
CA VAL A 711 15.17 -17.23 -22.64
C VAL A 711 16.55 -16.64 -22.39
N GLU A 712 16.89 -15.59 -23.14
CA GLU A 712 18.15 -14.86 -23.04
C GLU A 712 17.88 -13.35 -23.03
N SER A 713 18.68 -12.63 -22.26
CA SER A 713 18.76 -11.17 -22.29
C SER A 713 20.20 -10.80 -22.67
N ARG A 714 20.34 -9.86 -23.61
CA ARG A 714 21.64 -9.39 -24.10
C ARG A 714 21.85 -7.98 -23.58
N ALA A 715 23.04 -7.67 -23.11
CA ALA A 715 23.40 -6.34 -22.66
C ALA A 715 24.88 -6.08 -22.97
N PHE A 716 25.37 -4.88 -22.65
CA PHE A 716 26.79 -4.57 -22.80
C PHE A 716 27.27 -3.61 -21.72
N ARG A 717 28.57 -3.71 -21.40
CA ARG A 717 29.21 -2.70 -20.55
C ARG A 717 29.41 -1.45 -21.37
N HIS A 718 28.76 -0.35 -21.00
CA HIS A 718 28.87 0.91 -21.74
C HIS A 718 30.33 1.34 -21.96
N PRO A 719 30.65 2.02 -23.08
CA PRO A 719 32.00 2.52 -23.35
C PRO A 719 32.57 3.47 -22.28
N ASP A 720 31.71 4.12 -21.49
CA ASP A 720 32.11 4.97 -20.34
C ASP A 720 32.53 4.14 -19.09
N GLY A 721 32.36 2.82 -19.14
CA GLY A 721 32.78 1.88 -18.11
C GLY A 721 31.84 1.75 -16.91
N ARG A 722 30.66 2.37 -16.94
CA ARG A 722 29.67 2.28 -15.85
C ARG A 722 29.10 0.86 -15.68
N GLY A 723 28.49 0.62 -14.52
CA GLY A 723 27.74 -0.60 -14.27
C GLY A 723 26.37 -0.59 -14.93
N PHE A 724 25.74 -1.75 -14.97
CA PHE A 724 24.43 -1.97 -15.59
C PHE A 724 23.76 -3.19 -14.94
N ARG A 725 22.48 -3.40 -15.20
CA ARG A 725 21.73 -4.58 -14.77
C ARG A 725 20.96 -5.19 -15.92
N VAL A 726 20.51 -6.42 -15.71
CA VAL A 726 19.73 -7.17 -16.70
C VAL A 726 18.59 -7.86 -15.98
N SER A 727 17.36 -7.59 -16.40
CA SER A 727 16.19 -8.38 -15.99
C SER A 727 16.17 -9.71 -16.72
N ILE A 728 15.98 -10.81 -15.98
CA ILE A 728 15.82 -12.14 -16.55
C ILE A 728 14.61 -12.83 -15.90
N PRO A 729 13.54 -13.16 -16.64
CA PRO A 729 12.42 -13.92 -16.10
C PRO A 729 12.92 -15.27 -15.56
N ALA A 730 12.65 -15.55 -14.30
CA ALA A 730 13.13 -16.76 -13.63
C ALA A 730 12.18 -17.25 -12.55
N ASP A 731 12.07 -18.57 -12.43
CA ASP A 731 11.46 -19.20 -11.27
C ASP A 731 12.53 -19.61 -10.25
N ALA A 732 12.18 -19.49 -8.98
CA ALA A 732 12.92 -20.05 -7.85
C ALA A 732 11.93 -20.40 -6.73
N LEU A 733 12.37 -21.23 -5.79
CA LEU A 733 11.54 -21.61 -4.65
C LEU A 733 11.29 -20.43 -3.71
N SER A 734 10.08 -20.34 -3.16
CA SER A 734 9.78 -19.42 -2.05
C SER A 734 10.54 -19.83 -0.78
N ALA A 735 10.58 -18.97 0.23
CA ALA A 735 11.15 -19.32 1.53
C ALA A 735 10.48 -20.57 2.11
N VAL A 736 9.16 -20.68 2.01
CA VAL A 736 8.38 -21.83 2.50
C VAL A 736 8.74 -23.11 1.74
N GLU A 737 8.86 -23.06 0.42
CA GLU A 737 9.28 -24.21 -0.38
C GLU A 737 10.74 -24.63 -0.09
N LYS A 738 11.65 -23.66 0.09
CA LYS A 738 13.04 -23.91 0.50
C LYS A 738 13.10 -24.63 1.83
N ARG A 739 12.32 -24.20 2.81
CA ARG A 739 12.27 -24.78 4.16
C ARG A 739 12.09 -26.30 4.13
N GLY A 740 11.13 -26.78 3.34
CA GLY A 740 10.83 -28.19 3.17
C GLY A 740 12.01 -28.96 2.56
N LEU A 741 12.65 -28.42 1.52
CA LEU A 741 13.82 -29.05 0.91
C LEU A 741 15.06 -29.01 1.79
N LEU A 742 15.26 -27.95 2.56
CA LEU A 742 16.39 -27.84 3.50
C LEU A 742 16.18 -28.73 4.74
N GLY A 743 14.95 -29.23 4.97
CA GLY A 743 14.63 -30.05 6.13
C GLY A 743 14.74 -29.28 7.45
N LEU A 744 14.47 -27.97 7.41
CA LEU A 744 14.41 -27.10 8.58
C LEU A 744 13.17 -27.41 9.43
N ARG A 745 13.30 -27.23 10.74
CA ARG A 745 12.25 -27.44 11.74
C ARG A 745 12.03 -26.14 12.50
N ASP A 746 10.93 -26.10 13.21
CA ASP A 746 10.52 -24.95 14.01
C ASP A 746 11.63 -24.52 14.97
N GLY A 747 12.05 -23.26 14.83
CA GLY A 747 13.02 -22.60 15.71
C GLY A 747 14.48 -22.84 15.34
N ASP A 748 14.74 -23.65 14.31
CA ASP A 748 16.10 -23.83 13.79
C ASP A 748 16.68 -22.51 13.30
N ARG A 749 17.88 -22.17 13.78
CA ARG A 749 18.66 -20.97 13.43
C ARG A 749 19.94 -21.38 12.69
N VAL A 750 19.78 -22.28 11.73
CA VAL A 750 20.86 -22.87 10.95
C VAL A 750 20.66 -22.57 9.48
N LYS A 751 21.72 -22.14 8.83
CA LYS A 751 21.74 -22.02 7.36
C LYS A 751 22.27 -23.32 6.75
N VAL A 752 21.60 -23.79 5.70
CA VAL A 752 21.84 -25.13 5.12
C VAL A 752 22.35 -25.00 3.69
N PRO A 753 23.52 -25.58 3.34
CA PRO A 753 23.97 -25.63 1.96
C PRO A 753 22.99 -26.37 1.06
N VAL A 754 22.58 -25.73 -0.05
CA VAL A 754 21.65 -26.31 -1.04
C VAL A 754 22.17 -27.60 -1.67
N ILE A 755 23.47 -27.84 -1.58
CA ILE A 755 24.13 -29.05 -2.06
C ILE A 755 24.03 -30.23 -1.07
N CYS A 756 23.67 -30.01 0.21
CA CYS A 756 23.58 -31.11 1.18
C CYS A 756 22.29 -31.91 0.95
N GLU A 757 22.37 -33.22 0.76
CA GLU A 757 21.18 -34.09 0.78
C GLU A 757 20.78 -34.41 2.21
N ASP A 758 21.76 -34.87 3.01
CA ASP A 758 21.66 -35.05 4.45
C ASP A 758 22.68 -34.14 5.15
N TRP A 759 22.32 -33.64 6.33
CA TRP A 759 23.18 -32.75 7.11
C TRP A 759 22.91 -32.85 8.61
N THR A 760 23.85 -32.35 9.41
CA THR A 760 23.73 -32.21 10.86
C THR A 760 24.21 -30.84 11.31
N ALA A 761 23.72 -30.33 12.44
CA ALA A 761 24.21 -29.11 13.05
C ALA A 761 24.38 -29.31 14.56
N ASP A 762 24.95 -28.32 15.24
CA ASP A 762 24.92 -28.26 16.69
C ASP A 762 23.50 -27.89 17.16
N VAL A 763 23.20 -28.18 18.43
CA VAL A 763 21.85 -28.00 18.99
C VAL A 763 21.97 -27.17 20.25
N ASP A 764 21.09 -26.19 20.43
CA ASP A 764 21.01 -25.35 21.62
C ASP A 764 20.32 -26.07 22.81
N GLU A 765 20.12 -25.35 23.91
CA GLU A 765 19.50 -25.91 25.12
C GLU A 765 18.02 -26.25 24.90
N GLU A 766 17.36 -25.55 23.97
CA GLU A 766 15.97 -25.70 23.57
C GLU A 766 15.74 -26.82 22.55
N GLY A 767 16.81 -27.37 21.97
CA GLY A 767 16.73 -28.45 20.99
C GLY A 767 16.68 -27.96 19.53
N HIS A 768 16.86 -26.66 19.29
CA HIS A 768 16.93 -26.09 17.95
C HIS A 768 18.32 -26.22 17.36
N ARG A 769 18.40 -26.44 16.05
CA ARG A 769 19.68 -26.52 15.34
C ARG A 769 20.26 -25.12 15.15
N VAL A 770 21.53 -24.94 15.49
CA VAL A 770 22.23 -23.65 15.46
C VAL A 770 23.58 -23.75 14.75
N GLY A 771 24.08 -22.60 14.29
CA GLY A 771 25.36 -22.50 13.60
C GLY A 771 25.25 -22.82 12.11
N GLU A 772 26.27 -23.49 11.55
CA GLU A 772 26.26 -23.90 10.14
C GLU A 772 26.01 -25.41 10.01
N ALA A 773 25.19 -25.79 9.02
CA ALA A 773 24.96 -27.19 8.72
C ALA A 773 26.21 -27.85 8.13
N ARG A 774 26.54 -29.03 8.66
CA ARG A 774 27.61 -29.91 8.18
C ARG A 774 26.99 -30.98 7.27
N CYS A 775 27.27 -30.93 5.96
CA CYS A 775 26.79 -31.96 5.04
C CYS A 775 27.34 -33.34 5.43
N ILE A 776 26.45 -34.33 5.48
CA ILE A 776 26.80 -35.76 5.56
C ILE A 776 27.01 -36.30 4.13
N THR A 777 26.10 -35.94 3.24
CA THR A 777 26.11 -36.25 1.81
C THR A 777 25.89 -34.96 1.02
N SER A 778 26.54 -34.82 -0.13
CA SER A 778 26.37 -33.65 -0.99
C SER A 778 26.39 -33.98 -2.48
N ASP A 779 25.52 -33.30 -3.22
CA ASP A 779 25.50 -33.28 -4.69
C ASP A 779 25.38 -31.83 -5.16
N PRO A 780 26.38 -31.28 -5.87
CA PRO A 780 26.29 -29.94 -6.44
C PRO A 780 25.05 -29.73 -7.30
N LYS A 781 24.57 -30.75 -8.02
CA LYS A 781 23.40 -30.64 -8.90
C LYS A 781 22.10 -30.39 -8.14
N ARG A 782 22.08 -30.64 -6.83
CA ARG A 782 20.91 -30.36 -5.98
C ARG A 782 20.55 -28.87 -5.97
N SER A 783 21.50 -27.95 -6.22
CA SER A 783 21.18 -26.52 -6.34
C SER A 783 20.16 -26.22 -7.44
N LEU A 784 20.12 -27.03 -8.51
CA LEU A 784 19.15 -26.90 -9.61
C LEU A 784 17.69 -27.15 -9.20
N LEU A 785 17.45 -27.67 -7.98
CA LEU A 785 16.10 -27.79 -7.43
C LEU A 785 15.59 -26.48 -6.81
N PHE A 786 16.49 -25.54 -6.51
CA PHE A 786 16.16 -24.31 -5.78
C PHE A 786 15.77 -23.15 -6.70
N GLY A 787 16.11 -23.23 -7.98
CA GLY A 787 15.68 -22.28 -8.99
C GLY A 787 16.24 -22.58 -10.38
N ASP A 788 15.85 -21.75 -11.34
CA ASP A 788 16.24 -21.88 -12.73
C ASP A 788 17.75 -21.74 -12.95
N HIS A 789 18.32 -22.52 -13.87
CA HIS A 789 19.76 -22.50 -14.17
C HIS A 789 20.13 -21.25 -14.98
N ILE A 790 20.99 -20.41 -14.41
CA ILE A 790 21.45 -19.16 -15.02
C ILE A 790 22.88 -19.33 -15.55
N VAL A 791 23.11 -18.89 -16.78
CA VAL A 791 24.43 -18.87 -17.40
C VAL A 791 24.73 -17.47 -17.93
N ILE A 792 25.91 -16.96 -17.58
CA ILE A 792 26.38 -15.64 -18.01
C ILE A 792 27.55 -15.83 -18.96
N GLU A 793 27.42 -15.35 -20.19
CA GLU A 793 28.44 -15.42 -21.22
C GLU A 793 28.98 -14.02 -21.50
N ILE A 794 30.30 -13.84 -21.50
CA ILE A 794 30.97 -12.56 -21.77
C ILE A 794 31.66 -12.65 -23.12
N TYR A 795 31.43 -11.69 -24.01
CA TYR A 795 31.98 -11.65 -25.36
C TYR A 795 32.89 -10.43 -25.59
N ASP A 796 33.80 -10.55 -26.56
CA ASP A 796 34.64 -9.45 -27.01
C ASP A 796 33.87 -8.47 -27.90
N GLY A 797 33.64 -7.23 -27.48
CA GLY A 797 32.73 -6.32 -28.19
C GLY A 797 31.29 -6.86 -28.26
N LEU A 798 30.46 -6.31 -29.15
CA LEU A 798 29.06 -6.75 -29.31
C LEU A 798 28.90 -8.15 -29.93
N ASP A 799 29.67 -8.45 -30.98
CA ASP A 799 29.54 -9.68 -31.80
C ASP A 799 30.83 -10.51 -31.88
N GLY A 800 31.80 -10.28 -30.98
CA GLY A 800 33.09 -10.96 -31.07
C GLY A 800 33.11 -12.34 -30.43
N LYS A 801 34.29 -12.73 -29.95
CA LYS A 801 34.51 -14.08 -29.43
C LYS A 801 34.11 -14.18 -27.97
N LEU A 802 33.53 -15.31 -27.59
CA LEU A 802 33.28 -15.68 -26.20
C LEU A 802 34.60 -15.65 -25.40
N LYS A 803 34.65 -14.83 -24.36
CA LYS A 803 35.76 -14.64 -23.42
C LYS A 803 35.63 -15.54 -22.19
N GLN A 804 34.44 -15.61 -21.61
CA GLN A 804 34.18 -16.34 -20.36
C GLN A 804 32.73 -16.84 -20.29
N VAL A 805 32.54 -17.99 -19.64
CA VAL A 805 31.23 -18.50 -19.22
C VAL A 805 31.26 -18.60 -17.70
N ILE A 806 30.19 -18.12 -17.06
CA ILE A 806 29.96 -18.24 -15.62
C ILE A 806 28.63 -18.98 -15.45
N ASP A 807 28.72 -20.24 -15.04
CA ASP A 807 27.59 -21.17 -14.84
C ASP A 807 27.60 -21.80 -13.42
N THR A 808 28.47 -21.31 -12.55
CA THR A 808 28.54 -21.70 -11.13
C THR A 808 28.71 -20.47 -10.25
N PHE A 809 28.19 -20.53 -9.01
CA PHE A 809 28.54 -19.55 -7.98
C PHE A 809 30.06 -19.56 -7.75
N GLU A 810 30.74 -18.42 -7.88
CA GLU A 810 32.17 -18.29 -7.50
C GLU A 810 32.31 -17.78 -6.06
N LYS A 811 31.25 -17.18 -5.51
CA LYS A 811 31.15 -16.69 -4.14
C LYS A 811 30.02 -17.42 -3.39
N ARG A 812 30.14 -17.50 -2.08
CA ARG A 812 29.07 -17.99 -1.20
C ARG A 812 27.96 -16.94 -1.12
N VAL A 813 26.72 -17.37 -1.28
CA VAL A 813 25.52 -16.55 -1.05
C VAL A 813 24.65 -17.21 0.03
N ASP A 814 24.23 -16.43 1.02
CA ASP A 814 23.28 -16.87 2.03
C ASP A 814 21.95 -16.18 1.77
N PHE A 815 20.86 -16.94 1.59
CA PHE A 815 19.55 -16.36 1.28
C PHE A 815 18.42 -17.30 1.74
N GLN A 816 17.47 -16.75 2.50
CA GLN A 816 16.27 -17.43 3.00
C GLN A 816 16.53 -18.82 3.62
N GLY A 817 17.43 -18.89 4.62
CA GLY A 817 17.86 -20.14 5.28
C GLY A 817 18.80 -21.03 4.45
N ALA A 818 19.02 -20.74 3.17
CA ALA A 818 19.87 -21.51 2.28
C ALA A 818 21.30 -20.93 2.17
N ILE A 819 22.29 -21.80 1.97
CA ILE A 819 23.65 -21.43 1.54
C ILE A 819 23.85 -21.93 0.11
N PHE A 820 24.17 -21.04 -0.81
CA PHE A 820 24.62 -21.35 -2.17
C PHE A 820 26.16 -21.29 -2.18
N PRO A 821 26.86 -22.43 -2.05
CA PRO A 821 28.31 -22.42 -1.91
C PRO A 821 29.01 -22.20 -3.25
N ALA A 822 30.23 -21.66 -3.19
CA ALA A 822 31.10 -21.57 -4.35
C ALA A 822 31.32 -22.96 -4.99
N GLY A 823 31.21 -23.04 -6.31
CA GLY A 823 31.28 -24.25 -7.14
C GLY A 823 29.94 -24.93 -7.41
N ALA A 824 28.84 -24.53 -6.76
CA ALA A 824 27.50 -25.01 -7.11
C ALA A 824 27.01 -24.39 -8.43
N PRO A 825 26.21 -25.10 -9.25
CA PRO A 825 25.54 -24.52 -10.41
C PRO A 825 24.82 -23.21 -10.06
N LEU A 826 25.01 -22.19 -10.89
CA LEU A 826 24.43 -20.86 -10.71
C LEU A 826 22.93 -20.93 -11.01
N VAL A 827 22.11 -20.56 -10.04
CA VAL A 827 20.65 -20.56 -10.17
C VAL A 827 20.07 -19.22 -9.76
N ALA A 828 18.87 -18.91 -10.25
CA ALA A 828 18.06 -17.87 -9.65
C ALA A 828 17.79 -18.23 -8.18
N ILE A 829 18.07 -17.32 -7.26
CA ILE A 829 17.88 -17.55 -5.82
C ILE A 829 16.49 -17.11 -5.33
N GLY A 830 15.79 -16.27 -6.10
CA GLY A 830 14.41 -15.87 -5.90
C GLY A 830 13.69 -15.65 -7.24
N PRO A 831 12.33 -15.70 -7.26
CA PRO A 831 11.56 -15.66 -8.50
C PRO A 831 11.29 -14.22 -8.97
N GLY A 832 10.92 -14.07 -10.24
CA GLY A 832 10.41 -12.80 -10.76
C GLY A 832 10.05 -12.83 -12.25
N LEU A 833 9.17 -11.91 -12.66
CA LEU A 833 8.57 -11.85 -13.99
C LEU A 833 9.52 -11.32 -15.06
N GLY A 834 10.55 -10.56 -14.67
CA GLY A 834 11.51 -9.97 -15.60
C GLY A 834 10.87 -9.00 -16.58
N HIS A 835 9.88 -8.19 -16.15
CA HIS A 835 9.25 -7.14 -16.96
C HIS A 835 9.86 -5.77 -16.58
N PRO A 836 10.91 -5.29 -17.27
CA PRO A 836 11.59 -4.05 -16.91
C PRO A 836 10.62 -2.87 -16.90
N ARG A 837 10.87 -1.89 -16.04
CA ARG A 837 10.07 -0.66 -16.01
C ARG A 837 10.18 0.10 -17.34
N ASN A 838 9.25 1.02 -17.57
CA ASN A 838 9.21 1.82 -18.81
C ASN A 838 8.96 1.01 -20.11
N THR A 839 8.67 -0.30 -20.04
CA THR A 839 8.31 -1.16 -21.20
C THR A 839 6.78 -1.42 -21.34
N PRO A 840 6.29 -1.84 -22.53
CA PRO A 840 4.87 -2.16 -22.72
C PRO A 840 4.37 -3.31 -21.86
N ASP A 841 5.22 -4.32 -21.61
CA ASP A 841 4.83 -5.50 -20.84
C ASP A 841 4.72 -5.20 -19.34
N PHE A 842 5.53 -4.28 -18.81
CA PHE A 842 5.32 -3.73 -17.48
C PHE A 842 3.97 -3.02 -17.38
N ARG A 843 3.63 -2.14 -18.33
CA ARG A 843 2.33 -1.42 -18.35
C ARG A 843 1.12 -2.37 -18.42
N LYS A 844 1.19 -3.43 -19.24
CA LYS A 844 0.15 -4.47 -19.29
C LYS A 844 0.03 -5.24 -17.97
N THR A 845 1.16 -5.55 -17.34
CA THR A 845 1.19 -6.22 -16.03
C THR A 845 0.53 -5.36 -14.97
N MET A 846 0.82 -4.05 -14.95
CA MET A 846 0.19 -3.10 -14.03
C MET A 846 -1.33 -2.98 -14.25
N ALA A 847 -1.79 -2.93 -15.51
CA ALA A 847 -3.21 -2.91 -15.82
C ALA A 847 -3.94 -4.19 -15.36
N PHE A 848 -3.30 -5.34 -15.53
CA PHE A 848 -3.82 -6.61 -15.09
C PHE A 848 -3.87 -6.73 -13.56
N ALA A 849 -2.81 -6.26 -12.89
CA ALA A 849 -2.71 -6.18 -11.45
C ALA A 849 -3.80 -5.31 -10.83
N ALA A 850 -4.04 -4.12 -11.39
CA ALA A 850 -5.08 -3.19 -10.95
C ALA A 850 -6.43 -3.91 -10.79
N MET A 851 -6.83 -4.65 -11.82
CA MET A 851 -8.09 -5.38 -11.84
C MET A 851 -8.15 -6.52 -10.81
N ILE A 852 -7.05 -7.21 -10.52
CA ILE A 852 -7.03 -8.27 -9.50
C ILE A 852 -7.20 -7.66 -8.10
N LEU A 853 -6.50 -6.55 -7.82
CA LEU A 853 -6.41 -5.94 -6.50
C LEU A 853 -7.73 -5.30 -6.01
N GLU A 854 -8.62 -4.91 -6.92
CA GLU A 854 -9.83 -4.15 -6.59
C GLU A 854 -10.72 -4.76 -5.50
N LYS A 855 -10.77 -6.09 -5.34
CA LYS A 855 -11.56 -6.69 -4.24
C LYS A 855 -11.00 -6.42 -2.84
N GLY A 856 -9.74 -6.00 -2.74
CA GLY A 856 -9.10 -5.55 -1.51
C GLY A 856 -8.84 -4.04 -1.49
N ASP A 857 -9.29 -3.31 -2.52
CA ASP A 857 -8.98 -1.89 -2.68
C ASP A 857 -10.09 -1.01 -2.08
N PRO A 858 -9.77 -0.06 -1.18
CA PRO A 858 -10.71 0.94 -0.67
C PRO A 858 -11.59 1.62 -1.72
N ILE A 859 -11.06 1.85 -2.93
CA ILE A 859 -11.79 2.55 -4.00
C ILE A 859 -13.10 1.85 -4.36
N ALA A 860 -13.17 0.52 -4.23
CA ALA A 860 -14.35 -0.26 -4.54
C ALA A 860 -15.45 -0.16 -3.47
N TYR A 861 -15.08 0.19 -2.25
CA TYR A 861 -15.97 0.27 -1.10
C TYR A 861 -16.53 1.68 -0.88
N ALA A 862 -15.86 2.70 -1.42
CA ALA A 862 -16.18 4.12 -1.22
C ALA A 862 -17.64 4.50 -1.50
N ARG A 863 -18.25 3.89 -2.50
CA ARG A 863 -19.66 4.14 -2.85
C ARG A 863 -20.62 3.67 -1.77
N TYR A 864 -20.24 2.63 -1.02
CA TYR A 864 -21.08 2.02 0.00
C TYR A 864 -21.03 2.75 1.35
N TYR A 865 -20.21 3.79 1.48
CA TYR A 865 -20.23 4.65 2.67
C TYR A 865 -21.58 5.37 2.81
N GLY A 866 -22.06 5.99 1.73
CA GLY A 866 -23.34 6.72 1.73
C GLY A 866 -23.97 7.04 0.37
N LEU A 867 -23.39 6.62 -0.77
CA LEU A 867 -24.00 6.77 -2.10
C LEU A 867 -24.94 5.60 -2.43
N GLU A 868 -24.48 4.39 -2.14
CA GLU A 868 -25.22 3.15 -2.29
C GLU A 868 -25.28 2.40 -0.96
N ARG A 869 -26.30 1.55 -0.82
CA ARG A 869 -26.53 0.80 0.42
C ARG A 869 -26.60 -0.69 0.13
N LEU A 870 -25.78 -1.46 0.86
CA LEU A 870 -25.89 -2.92 0.94
C LEU A 870 -27.06 -3.30 1.87
N ASP A 871 -27.70 -4.44 1.60
CA ASP A 871 -28.89 -4.87 2.34
C ASP A 871 -28.53 -5.58 3.64
N PHE A 872 -28.47 -4.84 4.74
CA PHE A 872 -28.26 -5.40 6.07
C PHE A 872 -29.56 -5.62 6.86
N SER A 873 -30.69 -5.86 6.20
CA SER A 873 -32.00 -6.02 6.86
C SER A 873 -32.07 -7.16 7.88
N TYR A 874 -31.11 -8.09 7.86
CA TYR A 874 -30.97 -9.16 8.85
C TYR A 874 -30.37 -8.70 10.18
N ASP A 875 -29.74 -7.52 10.23
CA ASP A 875 -29.21 -6.92 11.45
C ASP A 875 -30.04 -5.69 11.84
N LYS A 876 -30.68 -5.76 13.01
CA LYS A 876 -31.53 -4.68 13.53
C LYS A 876 -30.75 -3.42 13.92
N ASP A 877 -29.45 -3.55 14.19
CA ASP A 877 -28.57 -2.47 14.63
C ASP A 877 -27.80 -1.86 13.45
N ALA A 878 -28.04 -2.35 12.23
CA ALA A 878 -27.43 -1.83 11.01
C ALA A 878 -27.79 -0.36 10.77
N LEU A 879 -26.75 0.45 10.63
CA LEU A 879 -26.87 1.85 10.29
C LEU A 879 -27.16 2.00 8.78
N PRO A 880 -27.82 3.10 8.39
CA PRO A 880 -28.13 3.37 6.98
C PRO A 880 -26.92 3.82 6.16
N GLN A 881 -25.86 4.30 6.82
CA GLN A 881 -24.65 4.88 6.24
C GLN A 881 -23.55 4.90 7.31
N THR A 882 -22.30 4.86 6.87
CA THR A 882 -21.13 5.19 7.68
C THR A 882 -20.69 6.62 7.39
N ASN A 883 -20.64 7.47 8.41
CA ASN A 883 -20.10 8.81 8.29
C ASN A 883 -18.57 8.74 8.29
N ILE A 884 -17.89 9.50 7.44
CA ILE A 884 -16.45 9.34 7.23
C ILE A 884 -15.72 10.68 7.04
N ILE A 885 -14.56 10.84 7.67
CA ILE A 885 -13.59 11.88 7.30
C ILE A 885 -12.35 11.19 6.74
N ILE A 886 -12.12 11.34 5.45
CA ILE A 886 -10.89 10.90 4.79
C ILE A 886 -9.83 11.97 5.08
N TYR A 887 -8.81 11.64 5.87
CA TYR A 887 -7.66 12.50 6.08
C TYR A 887 -6.52 12.09 5.17
N HIS A 888 -5.86 13.08 4.56
CA HIS A 888 -4.62 12.82 3.83
C HIS A 888 -3.64 13.97 4.02
N SER A 889 -2.50 13.67 4.63
CA SER A 889 -1.46 14.66 4.87
C SER A 889 -0.92 15.20 3.54
N ILE A 890 -0.87 16.52 3.38
CA ILE A 890 -0.35 17.12 2.15
C ILE A 890 1.12 16.74 2.00
N GLY A 891 1.54 16.36 0.77
CA GLY A 891 2.90 15.91 0.51
C GLY A 891 3.23 14.53 1.10
N ASP A 892 2.25 13.67 1.36
CA ASP A 892 2.55 12.31 1.79
C ASP A 892 3.28 11.53 0.67
N ALA A 893 4.55 11.20 0.93
CA ALA A 893 5.46 10.47 0.05
C ALA A 893 5.23 8.95 0.06
N ASN A 894 4.64 8.43 1.15
CA ASN A 894 4.40 7.00 1.33
C ASN A 894 3.09 6.60 0.67
N VAL A 895 2.07 7.45 0.75
CA VAL A 895 0.78 7.25 0.08
C VAL A 895 0.43 8.50 -0.73
N PRO A 896 0.39 8.42 -2.08
CA PRO A 896 0.09 9.57 -2.92
C PRO A 896 -1.23 10.27 -2.57
N VAL A 897 -1.20 11.60 -2.46
CA VAL A 897 -2.40 12.41 -2.12
C VAL A 897 -3.55 12.19 -3.10
N SER A 898 -3.23 11.99 -4.38
CA SER A 898 -4.20 11.68 -5.45
C SER A 898 -5.03 10.42 -5.17
N ALA A 899 -4.53 9.44 -4.41
CA ALA A 899 -5.26 8.23 -4.04
C ALA A 899 -6.46 8.54 -3.12
N SER A 900 -6.30 9.44 -2.15
CA SER A 900 -7.40 9.86 -1.26
C SER A 900 -8.34 10.87 -1.92
N ILE A 901 -7.84 11.69 -2.85
CA ILE A 901 -8.71 12.53 -3.69
C ILE A 901 -9.61 11.64 -4.56
N ALA A 902 -9.06 10.56 -5.14
CA ALA A 902 -9.85 9.56 -5.87
C ALA A 902 -10.92 8.90 -4.98
N LEU A 903 -10.56 8.54 -3.75
CA LEU A 903 -11.51 7.99 -2.78
C LEU A 903 -12.64 8.99 -2.44
N ALA A 904 -12.31 10.27 -2.25
CA ALA A 904 -13.29 11.32 -2.00
C ALA A 904 -14.22 11.56 -3.20
N ARG A 905 -13.72 11.47 -4.44
CA ARG A 905 -14.56 11.44 -5.66
C ARG A 905 -15.51 10.24 -5.64
N ALA A 906 -14.96 9.05 -5.37
CA ALA A 906 -15.72 7.80 -5.35
C ALA A 906 -16.82 7.75 -4.28
N ALA A 907 -16.60 8.40 -3.12
CA ALA A 907 -17.59 8.55 -2.05
C ALA A 907 -18.62 9.69 -2.32
N GLY A 908 -18.42 10.48 -3.38
CA GLY A 908 -19.26 11.64 -3.70
C GLY A 908 -19.12 12.78 -2.69
N ILE A 909 -17.93 12.92 -2.08
CA ILE A 909 -17.55 14.01 -1.17
C ILE A 909 -17.00 15.19 -1.96
N LEU A 910 -16.24 14.90 -3.02
CA LEU A 910 -15.60 15.90 -3.86
C LEU A 910 -16.48 16.23 -5.07
N SER A 911 -16.85 17.49 -5.23
CA SER A 911 -17.53 18.01 -6.41
C SER A 911 -16.56 18.30 -7.55
N GLU A 912 -17.06 18.37 -8.78
CA GLU A 912 -16.27 18.64 -10.00
C GLU A 912 -15.45 19.94 -9.87
N ASP A 913 -16.07 21.03 -9.41
CA ASP A 913 -15.40 22.34 -9.23
C ASP A 913 -14.25 22.30 -8.22
N LYS A 914 -14.40 21.52 -7.14
CA LYS A 914 -13.34 21.34 -6.13
C LYS A 914 -12.25 20.42 -6.65
N ASN A 915 -12.59 19.40 -7.43
CA ASN A 915 -11.61 18.55 -8.10
C ASN A 915 -10.75 19.38 -9.06
N ASP A 916 -11.39 20.20 -9.91
CA ASP A 916 -10.71 21.09 -10.84
C ASP A 916 -9.81 22.10 -10.12
N ALA A 917 -10.23 22.61 -8.96
CA ALA A 917 -9.40 23.46 -8.12
C ALA A 917 -8.16 22.72 -7.58
N LEU A 918 -8.30 21.48 -7.11
CA LEU A 918 -7.17 20.66 -6.65
C LEU A 918 -6.19 20.34 -7.79
N LEU A 919 -6.71 20.02 -8.99
CA LEU A 919 -5.91 19.78 -10.19
C LEU A 919 -5.12 21.03 -10.61
N LYS A 920 -5.81 22.18 -10.70
CA LYS A 920 -5.21 23.48 -11.05
C LYS A 920 -4.08 23.88 -10.09
N HIS A 921 -4.18 23.50 -8.82
CA HIS A 921 -3.19 23.79 -7.80
C HIS A 921 -2.19 22.64 -7.57
N HIS A 922 -2.24 21.59 -8.40
CA HIS A 922 -1.32 20.44 -8.36
C HIS A 922 -1.28 19.72 -7.01
N VAL A 923 -2.38 19.75 -6.24
CA VAL A 923 -2.41 19.18 -4.89
C VAL A 923 -2.24 17.66 -4.92
N GLY A 924 -2.83 17.00 -5.93
CA GLY A 924 -2.75 15.54 -6.08
C GLY A 924 -1.38 14.98 -6.46
N GLU A 925 -0.48 15.83 -6.97
CA GLU A 925 0.92 15.45 -7.25
C GLU A 925 1.74 15.32 -5.97
N GLY A 926 1.32 15.96 -4.87
CA GLY A 926 2.02 15.89 -3.60
C GLY A 926 3.49 16.35 -3.71
N VAL A 927 4.41 15.50 -3.24
CA VAL A 927 5.86 15.78 -3.25
C VAL A 927 6.45 15.75 -4.65
N GLU A 928 5.85 15.01 -5.58
CA GLU A 928 6.27 14.98 -6.99
C GLU A 928 6.10 16.34 -7.68
N GLY A 929 5.19 17.16 -7.16
CA GLY A 929 5.04 18.58 -7.47
C GLY A 929 6.18 19.43 -6.91
N PHE A 930 7.39 18.89 -6.80
CA PHE A 930 8.58 19.57 -6.32
C PHE A 930 8.70 20.95 -6.99
N PHE A 931 8.82 22.00 -6.17
CA PHE A 931 8.86 23.40 -6.60
C PHE A 931 7.56 24.00 -7.18
N ARG A 932 6.41 23.32 -7.19
CA ARG A 932 5.13 23.92 -7.62
C ARG A 932 4.79 25.19 -6.82
N ALA A 933 5.08 25.17 -5.53
CA ALA A 933 4.95 26.30 -4.64
C ALA A 933 6.25 26.56 -3.86
N THR A 934 6.43 27.81 -3.43
CA THR A 934 7.58 28.25 -2.63
C THR A 934 7.12 29.12 -1.48
N SER A 935 7.84 29.01 -0.37
CA SER A 935 7.60 29.77 0.85
C SER A 935 7.79 31.27 0.59
N LYS A 936 6.84 32.06 1.09
CA LYS A 936 6.97 33.52 1.16
C LYS A 936 7.78 34.00 2.36
N LYS A 937 8.11 33.11 3.31
CA LYS A 937 8.74 33.44 4.60
C LYS A 937 10.19 32.94 4.71
N TYR A 938 10.52 31.80 4.10
CA TYR A 938 11.78 31.08 4.35
C TYR A 938 12.51 30.69 3.05
N SER A 939 13.84 30.67 3.14
CA SER A 939 14.73 30.07 2.14
C SER A 939 15.23 28.70 2.58
N VAL A 940 15.76 27.89 1.65
CA VAL A 940 16.45 26.62 1.96
C VAL A 940 17.62 26.82 2.95
N ARG A 941 18.22 28.01 2.96
CA ARG A 941 19.29 28.36 3.91
C ARG A 941 18.75 28.65 5.31
N ASP A 942 17.55 29.21 5.44
CA ASP A 942 16.92 29.43 6.75
C ASP A 942 16.51 28.10 7.40
N TRP A 943 16.02 27.14 6.60
CA TRP A 943 15.71 25.77 7.03
C TRP A 943 16.89 25.08 7.72
N ALA A 944 18.09 25.25 7.17
CA ALA A 944 19.31 24.60 7.63
C ALA A 944 19.90 25.18 8.94
N ARG A 945 19.48 26.39 9.36
CA ARG A 945 20.03 27.03 10.57
C ARG A 945 19.55 26.30 11.82
N GLN A 946 20.45 25.98 12.75
CA GLN A 946 20.13 25.22 13.97
C GLN A 946 19.00 25.86 14.79
N GLU A 947 18.96 27.19 14.87
CA GLU A 947 17.92 27.94 15.58
C GLU A 947 16.52 27.82 14.92
N CYS A 948 16.46 27.59 13.61
CA CYS A 948 15.23 27.42 12.85
C CYS A 948 14.85 25.94 12.71
N LYS A 949 15.84 25.05 12.65
CA LYS A 949 15.68 23.61 12.40
C LYS A 949 14.74 22.95 13.40
N ARG A 950 14.80 23.29 14.69
CA ARG A 950 13.88 22.77 15.73
C ARG A 950 12.41 23.19 15.56
N ARG A 951 12.13 24.21 14.74
CA ARG A 951 10.77 24.73 14.51
C ARG A 951 10.25 24.36 13.13
N LEU A 952 11.11 24.39 12.12
CA LEU A 952 10.73 24.18 10.72
C LEU A 952 10.82 22.72 10.30
N SER A 953 11.76 21.95 10.86
CA SER A 953 12.00 20.56 10.49
C SER A 953 11.58 19.58 11.59
N ASP A 954 11.13 18.41 11.17
CA ASP A 954 10.90 17.25 12.01
C ASP A 954 11.89 16.16 11.58
N PRO A 955 12.78 15.68 12.47
CA PRO A 955 13.85 14.75 12.10
C PRO A 955 13.35 13.38 11.62
N ARG A 956 12.06 13.08 11.79
CA ARG A 956 11.43 11.82 11.34
C ARG A 956 11.05 11.83 9.87
N TRP A 957 10.95 13.01 9.27
CA TRP A 957 10.58 13.21 7.87
C TRP A 957 11.79 13.61 7.03
N PRO A 958 11.76 13.40 5.70
CA PRO A 958 12.90 13.64 4.83
C PRO A 958 13.48 15.04 4.99
N ASN A 959 14.82 15.13 5.00
CA ASN A 959 15.56 16.39 5.09
C ASN A 959 16.61 16.51 3.98
N GLU A 960 16.15 16.41 2.74
CA GLU A 960 16.93 16.54 1.51
C GLU A 960 17.58 17.92 1.30
N TRP A 961 17.17 18.94 2.07
CA TRP A 961 17.76 20.29 2.02
C TRP A 961 19.04 20.44 2.84
N ASP A 962 19.49 19.40 3.54
CA ASP A 962 20.82 19.33 4.14
C ASP A 962 21.88 19.06 3.05
N GLY A 963 22.45 20.10 2.42
CA GLY A 963 23.53 19.89 1.43
C GLY A 963 23.71 20.98 0.37
N ALA A 964 24.02 20.56 -0.86
CA ALA A 964 24.43 21.41 -1.98
C ALA A 964 23.44 22.56 -2.28
N TRP A 965 22.15 22.34 -2.07
CA TRP A 965 21.09 23.33 -2.24
C TRP A 965 21.30 24.61 -1.41
N GLN A 966 21.93 24.51 -0.23
CA GLN A 966 22.20 25.64 0.68
C GLN A 966 23.28 26.59 0.15
N THR A 967 24.12 26.10 -0.77
CA THR A 967 25.28 26.81 -1.32
C THR A 967 24.93 27.63 -2.56
N ILE A 968 23.71 27.48 -3.08
CA ILE A 968 23.23 28.21 -4.26
C ILE A 968 23.05 29.71 -3.91
N GLU A 969 23.55 30.60 -4.77
CA GLU A 969 23.49 32.06 -4.61
C GLU A 969 22.73 32.75 -5.76
N PRO A 970 21.71 33.60 -5.50
CA PRO A 970 21.10 33.84 -4.18
C PRO A 970 20.41 32.59 -3.63
N PRO A 971 20.16 32.51 -2.30
CA PRO A 971 19.48 31.36 -1.68
C PRO A 971 18.13 31.10 -2.35
N LEU A 972 17.83 29.82 -2.61
CA LEU A 972 16.54 29.43 -3.15
C LEU A 972 15.43 29.64 -2.10
N PRO A 973 14.23 30.10 -2.51
CA PRO A 973 13.03 29.97 -1.68
C PRO A 973 12.84 28.53 -1.24
N LEU A 974 12.38 28.31 0.00
CA LEU A 974 12.07 26.98 0.50
C LEU A 974 10.88 26.42 -0.29
N PRO A 975 10.98 25.26 -0.95
CA PRO A 975 9.82 24.61 -1.55
C PRO A 975 8.83 24.18 -0.48
N VAL A 976 7.55 24.38 -0.77
CA VAL A 976 6.44 24.08 0.14
C VAL A 976 5.26 23.56 -0.67
N HIS A 977 4.33 22.88 -0.02
CA HIS A 977 3.07 22.52 -0.67
C HIS A 977 2.05 23.67 -0.60
N VAL A 978 0.96 23.54 -1.35
CA VAL A 978 -0.22 24.41 -1.22
C VAL A 978 -1.08 23.88 -0.07
N ASP A 979 -1.41 24.73 0.90
CA ASP A 979 -2.43 24.40 1.91
C ASP A 979 -3.83 24.53 1.27
N ALA A 980 -4.37 23.39 0.87
CA ALA A 980 -5.63 23.31 0.14
C ALA A 980 -6.85 23.64 1.02
N ASP A 981 -6.80 23.28 2.30
CA ASP A 981 -7.92 23.43 3.22
C ASP A 981 -7.78 24.65 4.14
N ASN A 982 -6.59 25.22 4.26
CA ASN A 982 -6.30 26.38 5.11
C ASN A 982 -6.88 26.15 6.53
N LEU A 983 -6.64 24.97 7.11
CA LEU A 983 -7.24 24.58 8.39
C LEU A 983 -6.72 25.45 9.55
N ASP A 984 -5.53 26.01 9.39
CA ASP A 984 -4.93 26.92 10.37
C ASP A 984 -5.53 28.35 10.32
N SER A 985 -6.35 28.66 9.31
CA SER A 985 -6.97 29.96 9.07
C SER A 985 -5.97 31.11 8.86
N GLY A 986 -4.95 30.87 8.05
CA GLY A 986 -3.96 31.85 7.58
C GLY A 986 -2.83 32.08 8.58
N VAL A 987 -2.56 31.11 9.46
CA VAL A 987 -1.34 31.15 10.28
C VAL A 987 -0.12 30.98 9.37
N ASP A 988 -0.25 30.10 8.37
CA ASP A 988 0.71 29.79 7.31
C ASP A 988 2.11 29.66 7.91
N GLU A 989 2.32 28.76 8.88
CA GLU A 989 3.53 28.71 9.71
C GLU A 989 4.82 28.73 8.86
N HIS A 990 4.79 28.12 7.68
CA HIS A 990 5.91 28.00 6.75
C HIS A 990 5.86 29.01 5.58
N GLY A 991 4.87 29.89 5.52
CA GLY A 991 4.68 30.86 4.41
C GLY A 991 4.14 30.22 3.13
N GLU A 992 3.47 29.10 3.26
CA GLU A 992 2.76 28.33 2.25
C GLU A 992 1.63 29.14 1.58
N PRO A 993 1.33 28.90 0.29
CA PRO A 993 0.17 29.47 -0.37
C PRO A 993 -1.11 28.69 -0.03
N ASN A 994 -2.23 29.40 0.00
CA ASN A 994 -3.58 28.87 0.22
C ASN A 994 -4.41 28.85 -1.07
N ILE A 995 -5.40 27.94 -1.14
CA ILE A 995 -6.50 28.01 -2.12
C ILE A 995 -7.63 28.89 -1.58
N ASP A 996 -8.19 29.77 -2.42
CA ASP A 996 -9.30 30.65 -2.07
C ASP A 996 -10.48 30.48 -3.06
N PRO A 997 -11.68 30.06 -2.60
CA PRO A 997 -11.97 29.62 -1.22
C PRO A 997 -11.28 28.29 -0.89
N PRO A 998 -11.02 27.98 0.41
CA PRO A 998 -10.45 26.71 0.80
C PRO A 998 -11.31 25.52 0.38
N ILE A 999 -10.68 24.39 0.03
CA ILE A 999 -11.35 23.23 -0.55
C ILE A 999 -12.37 22.64 0.43
N ARG A 1000 -11.93 22.26 1.65
CA ARG A 1000 -12.72 21.71 2.77
C ARG A 1000 -13.90 20.89 2.27
N ALA A 1001 -13.60 19.87 1.45
CA ALA A 1001 -14.62 19.13 0.74
C ALA A 1001 -15.48 18.32 1.74
N GLN A 1002 -16.80 18.45 1.62
CA GLN A 1002 -17.74 17.77 2.50
C GLN A 1002 -19.10 17.64 1.85
N ARG A 1003 -19.84 16.64 2.30
CA ARG A 1003 -21.23 16.38 1.94
C ARG A 1003 -22.02 16.05 3.20
N GLU A 1004 -23.01 16.89 3.47
CA GLU A 1004 -24.03 16.64 4.49
C GLU A 1004 -25.03 15.59 3.98
N THR A 1005 -25.44 14.69 4.86
CA THR A 1005 -26.45 13.66 4.60
C THR A 1005 -27.50 13.66 5.69
N ASP A 1006 -28.60 12.92 5.50
CA ASP A 1006 -29.63 12.76 6.53
C ASP A 1006 -29.10 12.04 7.80
N PHE A 1007 -27.91 11.43 7.74
CA PHE A 1007 -27.34 10.59 8.79
C PHE A 1007 -26.07 11.15 9.44
N GLY A 1008 -25.48 12.21 8.88
CA GLY A 1008 -24.25 12.84 9.35
C GLY A 1008 -23.41 13.42 8.21
N VAL A 1009 -22.10 13.52 8.42
CA VAL A 1009 -21.18 14.22 7.51
C VAL A 1009 -20.21 13.23 6.87
N MET A 1010 -19.94 13.42 5.58
CA MET A 1010 -18.80 12.81 4.89
C MET A 1010 -17.85 13.91 4.41
N ALA A 1011 -16.55 13.76 4.59
CA ALA A 1011 -15.58 14.82 4.32
C ALA A 1011 -14.21 14.32 3.87
N LEU A 1012 -13.48 15.19 3.14
CA LEU A 1012 -12.06 15.06 2.86
C LEU A 1012 -11.36 16.21 3.57
N ARG A 1013 -10.29 15.90 4.31
CA ARG A 1013 -9.45 16.89 4.97
C ARG A 1013 -7.98 16.65 4.60
N LEU A 1014 -7.31 17.72 4.18
CA LEU A 1014 -5.93 17.72 3.73
C LEU A 1014 -5.06 18.51 4.72
N PRO A 1015 -4.74 17.96 5.91
CA PRO A 1015 -3.96 18.70 6.90
C PRO A 1015 -2.54 18.99 6.40
N TYR A 1016 -2.10 20.24 6.60
CA TYR A 1016 -0.75 20.68 6.34
C TYR A 1016 0.15 20.40 7.56
N LEU A 1017 0.76 19.21 7.59
CA LEU A 1017 1.52 18.74 8.75
C LEU A 1017 3.01 19.09 8.71
N ASN A 1018 3.60 19.12 7.53
CA ASN A 1018 5.01 19.41 7.30
C ASN A 1018 5.16 20.05 5.92
N PRO A 1019 5.95 21.13 5.77
CA PRO A 1019 6.13 21.79 4.49
C PRO A 1019 6.75 20.92 3.39
N MET A 1020 7.50 19.88 3.77
CA MET A 1020 8.09 18.90 2.85
C MET A 1020 7.24 17.64 2.71
N GLY A 1021 6.06 17.62 3.32
CA GLY A 1021 5.25 16.42 3.41
C GLY A 1021 5.57 15.56 4.64
N SER A 1022 4.60 14.73 5.01
CA SER A 1022 4.72 13.77 6.11
C SER A 1022 3.67 12.68 5.95
N HIS A 1023 3.99 11.48 6.41
CA HIS A 1023 3.06 10.37 6.39
C HIS A 1023 2.24 10.29 7.67
N GLY A 1024 0.91 10.23 7.56
CA GLY A 1024 0.03 10.11 8.73
C GLY A 1024 0.03 11.32 9.68
N VAL A 1025 -0.59 11.17 10.85
CA VAL A 1025 -0.71 12.17 11.92
C VAL A 1025 0.01 11.66 13.17
N GLU A 1026 0.67 12.57 13.87
CA GLU A 1026 1.49 12.26 15.04
C GLU A 1026 0.80 12.67 16.34
N PRO A 1027 1.29 12.22 17.52
CA PRO A 1027 0.82 12.73 18.80
C PRO A 1027 0.92 14.27 18.89
N SER A 1028 0.14 14.85 19.80
CA SER A 1028 0.08 16.30 20.01
C SER A 1028 1.48 16.89 20.19
N ASN A 1029 1.81 17.90 19.37
CA ASN A 1029 3.07 18.62 19.46
C ASN A 1029 2.85 20.06 19.94
N PRO A 1030 2.98 20.32 21.26
CA PRO A 1030 2.69 21.63 21.84
C PRO A 1030 3.73 22.71 21.47
N THR A 1031 4.80 22.38 20.74
CA THR A 1031 5.81 23.37 20.33
C THR A 1031 5.44 24.11 19.05
N ARG A 1032 4.41 23.67 18.31
CA ARG A 1032 3.98 24.25 17.02
C ARG A 1032 3.12 25.49 17.19
N MET A 1033 3.24 26.48 16.29
CA MET A 1033 2.40 27.70 16.37
C MET A 1033 0.91 27.40 16.14
N PHE A 1034 0.64 26.48 15.22
CA PHE A 1034 -0.65 25.82 15.08
C PHE A 1034 -0.44 24.31 15.26
N ASN A 1035 -0.91 23.76 16.38
CA ASN A 1035 -0.76 22.34 16.66
C ASN A 1035 -1.78 21.52 15.86
N ILE A 1036 -1.49 21.36 14.57
CA ILE A 1036 -2.32 20.62 13.60
C ILE A 1036 -2.52 19.15 14.00
N ASN A 1037 -1.55 18.51 14.65
CA ASN A 1037 -1.71 17.16 15.20
C ASN A 1037 -2.87 17.13 16.22
N ASN A 1038 -2.85 18.07 17.16
CA ASN A 1038 -3.89 18.21 18.16
C ASN A 1038 -5.24 18.60 17.55
N PHE A 1039 -5.23 19.42 16.49
CA PHE A 1039 -6.43 19.73 15.72
C PHE A 1039 -7.08 18.47 15.18
N VAL A 1040 -6.32 17.64 14.45
CA VAL A 1040 -6.86 16.41 13.83
C VAL A 1040 -7.33 15.43 14.90
N MET A 1041 -6.53 15.19 15.95
CA MET A 1041 -6.92 14.29 17.05
C MET A 1041 -8.23 14.74 17.73
N ASN A 1042 -8.39 16.04 17.98
CA ASN A 1042 -9.62 16.57 18.57
C ASN A 1042 -10.80 16.55 17.58
N GLN A 1043 -10.55 16.80 16.30
CA GLN A 1043 -11.58 16.72 15.26
C GLN A 1043 -12.13 15.29 15.16
N ILE A 1044 -11.25 14.28 15.19
CA ILE A 1044 -11.64 12.86 15.26
C ILE A 1044 -12.47 12.59 16.51
N GLY A 1045 -12.04 13.08 17.69
CA GLY A 1045 -12.79 12.90 18.94
C GLY A 1045 -14.20 13.52 18.91
N VAL A 1046 -14.35 14.74 18.38
CA VAL A 1046 -15.65 15.41 18.22
C VAL A 1046 -16.52 14.68 17.19
N PHE A 1047 -15.93 14.27 16.07
CA PHE A 1047 -16.64 13.53 15.04
C PHE A 1047 -17.15 12.18 15.57
N ALA A 1048 -16.27 11.40 16.21
CA ALA A 1048 -16.60 10.11 16.81
C ALA A 1048 -17.69 10.23 17.90
N SER A 1049 -17.51 11.14 18.87
CA SER A 1049 -18.47 11.34 19.98
C SER A 1049 -19.85 11.82 19.53
N SER A 1050 -19.97 12.31 18.29
CA SER A 1050 -21.24 12.72 17.68
C SER A 1050 -21.86 11.66 16.76
N ASP A 1051 -21.33 10.42 16.72
CA ASP A 1051 -21.69 9.40 15.72
C ASP A 1051 -21.49 9.90 14.27
N GLY A 1052 -20.49 10.75 14.06
CA GLY A 1052 -20.16 11.34 12.76
C GLY A 1052 -21.10 12.45 12.28
N LYS A 1053 -21.87 13.05 13.20
CA LYS A 1053 -22.85 14.11 12.87
C LYS A 1053 -22.29 15.53 12.93
N ILE A 1054 -21.15 15.72 13.61
CA ILE A 1054 -20.54 17.03 13.81
C ILE A 1054 -19.13 16.98 13.25
N LEU A 1055 -18.90 17.73 12.18
CA LEU A 1055 -17.58 18.07 11.67
C LEU A 1055 -17.26 19.51 12.07
N MET A 1056 -16.10 19.72 12.69
CA MET A 1056 -15.71 21.03 13.20
C MET A 1056 -14.33 21.42 12.67
N ASP A 1057 -14.27 22.46 11.83
CA ASP A 1057 -13.03 23.03 11.28
C ASP A 1057 -12.58 24.30 12.02
N ASP A 1058 -13.04 24.50 13.26
CA ASP A 1058 -12.67 25.69 14.03
C ASP A 1058 -11.20 25.57 14.50
N PRO A 1059 -10.33 26.56 14.20
CA PRO A 1059 -8.92 26.60 14.62
C PRO A 1059 -8.70 26.40 16.12
N CYS A 1060 -9.72 26.62 16.95
CA CYS A 1060 -9.72 26.32 18.37
C CYS A 1060 -9.26 24.90 18.72
N LEU A 1061 -9.45 23.91 17.81
CA LEU A 1061 -9.08 22.52 18.04
C LEU A 1061 -7.57 22.34 18.15
N ALA A 1062 -6.80 23.28 17.59
CA ALA A 1062 -5.34 23.32 17.69
C ALA A 1062 -4.85 24.08 18.93
N LEU A 1063 -5.70 24.87 19.61
CA LEU A 1063 -5.23 25.88 20.54
C LEU A 1063 -4.71 25.28 21.86
N PRO A 1064 -3.62 25.84 22.42
CA PRO A 1064 -3.17 25.52 23.77
C PRO A 1064 -4.06 26.19 24.83
N ARG A 1065 -5.03 27.05 24.48
CA ARG A 1065 -5.97 27.62 25.47
C ARG A 1065 -7.34 27.74 24.84
N CYS A 1066 -8.35 27.27 25.54
CA CYS A 1066 -9.74 27.32 25.09
C CYS A 1066 -10.42 28.58 25.66
N PRO A 1067 -10.78 29.59 24.85
CA PRO A 1067 -11.44 30.79 25.37
C PRO A 1067 -12.81 30.41 25.96
N SER A 1068 -13.11 30.90 27.16
CA SER A 1068 -14.39 30.65 27.80
C SER A 1068 -15.54 31.12 26.91
N ASN A 1069 -16.54 30.26 26.66
CA ASN A 1069 -17.77 30.52 25.89
C ASN A 1069 -17.66 30.49 24.34
N THR A 1070 -16.68 29.81 23.74
CA THR A 1070 -16.78 29.47 22.31
C THR A 1070 -17.58 28.18 22.11
N GLU A 1071 -18.29 28.07 20.98
CA GLU A 1071 -19.04 26.85 20.64
C GLU A 1071 -18.10 25.65 20.58
N CYS A 1072 -16.92 25.83 19.98
CA CYS A 1072 -15.90 24.80 19.95
C CYS A 1072 -15.50 24.26 21.31
N CYS A 1073 -15.18 25.13 22.28
CA CYS A 1073 -14.78 24.68 23.60
C CYS A 1073 -15.89 23.89 24.31
N SER A 1074 -17.16 24.18 24.02
CA SER A 1074 -18.28 23.42 24.58
C SER A 1074 -18.40 21.98 24.05
N ARG A 1075 -17.70 21.66 22.96
CA ARG A 1075 -17.69 20.33 22.32
C ARG A 1075 -16.49 19.48 22.73
N LEU A 1076 -15.50 20.07 23.42
CA LEU A 1076 -14.34 19.36 23.93
C LEU A 1076 -14.58 18.91 25.37
N PRO A 1077 -14.06 17.74 25.79
CA PRO A 1077 -14.07 17.34 27.19
C PRO A 1077 -13.36 18.37 28.07
N GLU A 1078 -13.85 18.56 29.30
CA GLU A 1078 -13.25 19.49 30.27
C GLU A 1078 -11.77 19.16 30.53
N SER A 1079 -11.43 17.87 30.54
CA SER A 1079 -10.04 17.41 30.66
C SER A 1079 -9.12 17.90 29.54
N VAL A 1080 -9.59 17.86 28.28
CA VAL A 1080 -8.82 18.34 27.12
C VAL A 1080 -8.57 19.84 27.25
N ILE A 1081 -9.59 20.58 27.69
CA ILE A 1081 -9.51 22.03 27.95
C ILE A 1081 -8.52 22.32 29.08
N ASP A 1082 -8.53 21.53 30.15
CA ASP A 1082 -7.63 21.68 31.30
C ASP A 1082 -6.17 21.40 30.96
N ILE A 1083 -5.89 20.33 30.19
CA ILE A 1083 -4.54 20.02 29.69
C ILE A 1083 -4.06 21.16 28.80
N ALA A 1084 -4.90 21.60 27.86
CA ALA A 1084 -4.60 22.73 27.00
C ALA A 1084 -4.22 23.94 27.88
N ASN A 1085 -5.10 24.39 28.78
CA ASN A 1085 -4.86 25.57 29.61
C ASN A 1085 -3.58 25.53 30.47
N LYS A 1086 -3.07 24.33 30.81
CA LYS A 1086 -1.79 24.13 31.52
C LYS A 1086 -0.58 24.03 30.60
N THR A 1087 -0.79 23.78 29.31
CA THR A 1087 0.25 23.70 28.29
C THR A 1087 0.74 25.11 27.94
N PRO A 1088 2.06 25.38 27.99
CA PRO A 1088 2.61 26.67 27.60
C PRO A 1088 2.29 26.99 26.13
N ASP A 1089 1.87 28.23 25.85
CA ASP A 1089 1.66 28.69 24.49
C ASP A 1089 3.04 28.88 23.82
N PRO A 1090 3.35 28.23 22.68
CA PRO A 1090 4.63 28.43 22.00
C PRO A 1090 4.87 29.89 21.57
N LYS A 1091 3.82 30.71 21.42
CA LYS A 1091 3.95 32.17 21.24
C LYS A 1091 4.53 32.88 22.46
N ASP A 1092 4.29 32.35 23.66
CA ASP A 1092 4.84 32.89 24.91
C ASP A 1092 6.32 32.48 25.11
N GLN A 1093 6.81 31.45 24.42
CA GLN A 1093 8.24 31.08 24.39
C GLN A 1093 9.08 31.97 23.43
N CYS A 1094 8.43 32.77 22.59
CA CYS A 1094 9.06 33.65 21.59
C CYS A 1094 9.10 35.13 22.00
N LYS A 1095 8.77 35.45 23.26
CA LYS A 1095 8.95 36.77 23.88
C LYS A 1095 10.18 36.76 24.76
#